data_AF-A0A292YP96-F1
#
_entry.id   AF-A0A292YP96-F1
#
_cell.length_a   1.000
_cell.length_b   1.000
_cell.length_c   1.000
_cell.angle_alpha   90.00
_cell.angle_beta   90.00
_cell.angle_gamma   90.00
#
_symmetry.space_group_name_H-M   'P 1'
#
loop_
_entity.id
_entity.type
_entity.pdbx_description
1 polymer ?
#
loop_
_entity_poly.entity_id
_entity_poly.type
_entity_poly.pdbx_seq_one_letter_code
_entity_poly.pdbx_strand_id
1 'polypeptide(L)'
;MIRVLLLLLAVVFLSSSFYVSRQVFSYFQPVSADGTFVLLRLEDVGPGGSYGTLEGLGKLRAVLEYLQQENVPYHVTVVSRWISISEQGEWVEAGIDTPTPLTESFVQLLRRVQSNGAILGMHGYTHQYGHVPRADNHHKSGFANEFNVPGEPFSETPEYAQERIEKSLQAFKQNGLKPAFWESPHYNSSVFQQQVFRSYMGIIYEPHKRHLRSLRDIVYVEEENEWKAASSGAVYIPAPLRYIDTPELVDQILTKLNGYDGLASLYYHPYLEFPYLEPVVNDGQAVSEDGLPVFRYKSDTKSPLHKLVEGVRSLKHYRFGTIHDVVPFSPAHRIHMSPNTGKKDLLSGDVNGDCLDDWISVDQNSQTVSVTLSNLDWPRNHKTLAPEIWLQHGFLKNTGTTLAIDVDQDKRADILQIGIDGVQIFRSEGDRFQSNPQTVIFPDAVRDMLSGKHPNSVFWRVGKQKSGKPVLLLWDQENHKGLTFELEKNHLIEKATFPIPPIPPDEQNQVFLGDVTGDGLTDIIIHNDTSNQTWVMQGENDSYGKAEVWYETQHGNLVAIADFNGDGLSDLLFHDQAKALWQTVHSTGSQFAKMPASFGPWGRVEAGIPMVGDWDGNGKADIGMYHPFKGILDVSLSFQD
;
A
#
# COMPACT_ATOMS: atom_id res chain seq x y z
N MET A 1 -8.01 -2.93 67.38
CA MET A 1 -9.22 -3.32 66.63
C MET A 1 -9.91 -2.06 66.13
N ILE A 2 -10.13 -1.97 64.81
CA ILE A 2 -11.29 -1.35 64.13
C ILE A 2 -11.32 0.20 64.14
N ARG A 3 -10.86 0.86 63.04
CA ARG A 3 -11.61 1.37 61.85
C ARG A 3 -12.26 2.75 62.10
N VAL A 4 -12.39 3.75 61.21
CA VAL A 4 -11.99 4.06 59.81
C VAL A 4 -12.54 5.47 59.50
N LEU A 5 -11.83 6.28 58.67
CA LEU A 5 -12.23 7.43 57.80
C LEU A 5 -12.99 8.65 58.41
N LEU A 6 -12.85 9.90 57.97
CA LEU A 6 -12.41 10.52 56.70
C LEU A 6 -11.60 11.80 56.99
N LEU A 7 -10.61 12.11 56.16
CA LEU A 7 -9.85 13.38 56.19
C LEU A 7 -10.12 14.16 54.90
N LEU A 8 -10.70 15.35 55.06
CA LEU A 8 -10.65 16.44 54.09
C LEU A 8 -9.22 16.95 53.97
N LEU A 9 -8.74 17.18 52.74
CA LEU A 9 -7.83 18.29 52.46
C LEU A 9 -8.04 18.80 51.04
N ALA A 10 -7.98 20.13 50.95
CA ALA A 10 -8.75 20.96 50.06
C ALA A 10 -8.16 21.10 48.64
N VAL A 11 -9.10 21.30 47.73
CA VAL A 11 -8.99 21.67 46.33
C VAL A 11 -8.51 23.12 46.20
N VAL A 12 -7.48 23.35 45.37
CA VAL A 12 -7.30 24.62 44.63
C VAL A 12 -7.04 24.26 43.17
N PHE A 13 -7.98 24.68 42.32
CA PHE A 13 -8.03 24.48 40.88
C PHE A 13 -6.91 25.25 40.16
N LEU A 14 -6.13 24.54 39.34
CA LEU A 14 -5.51 25.09 38.13
C LEU A 14 -5.80 24.10 37.00
N SER A 15 -6.59 24.58 36.05
CA SER A 15 -7.13 23.89 34.90
C SER A 15 -6.04 23.50 33.89
N SER A 16 -5.76 22.21 33.78
CA SER A 16 -5.27 21.58 32.55
C SER A 16 -5.92 20.20 32.47
N SER A 17 -7.10 20.18 31.84
CA SER A 17 -7.85 18.95 31.61
C SER A 17 -7.09 18.08 30.62
N PHE A 18 -6.33 17.12 31.13
CA PHE A 18 -6.01 15.90 30.39
C PHE A 18 -7.33 15.17 30.12
N TYR A 19 -7.95 15.46 28.98
CA TYR A 19 -8.90 14.55 28.35
C TYR A 19 -8.10 13.34 27.87
N VAL A 20 -7.81 12.40 28.78
CA VAL A 20 -7.59 11.02 28.35
C VAL A 20 -8.98 10.51 27.97
N SER A 21 -9.39 10.75 26.72
CA SER A 21 -10.53 10.07 26.17
C SER A 21 -10.23 8.58 26.26
N ARG A 22 -10.93 7.87 27.15
CA ARG A 22 -11.14 6.42 26.99
C ARG A 22 -11.89 6.25 25.68
N GLN A 23 -11.16 6.22 24.56
CA GLN A 23 -11.70 5.70 23.32
C GLN A 23 -11.94 4.21 23.58
N VAL A 24 -13.22 3.86 23.70
CA VAL A 24 -13.65 2.47 23.56
C VAL A 24 -13.30 2.11 22.13
N PHE A 25 -12.17 1.44 21.96
CA PHE A 25 -11.76 0.97 20.65
C PHE A 25 -12.65 -0.22 20.27
N SER A 26 -13.70 0.04 19.48
CA SER A 26 -14.36 -1.00 18.71
C SER A 26 -13.43 -1.39 17.56
N TYR A 27 -12.39 -2.15 17.85
CA TYR A 27 -11.47 -2.63 16.84
C TYR A 27 -12.13 -3.82 16.12
N PHE A 28 -12.64 -3.60 14.91
CA PHE A 28 -13.21 -4.65 14.07
C PHE A 28 -12.12 -5.53 13.46
N GLN A 29 -12.50 -6.72 13.02
CA GLN A 29 -11.63 -7.68 12.36
C GLN A 29 -11.56 -7.41 10.86
N PRO A 30 -10.41 -7.63 10.19
CA PRO A 30 -10.43 -7.92 8.77
C PRO A 30 -10.99 -9.35 8.61
N VAL A 31 -12.32 -9.49 8.68
CA VAL A 31 -12.99 -10.75 8.31
C VAL A 31 -13.42 -10.59 6.87
N SER A 32 -12.74 -11.29 5.97
CA SER A 32 -13.18 -11.50 4.60
C SER A 32 -14.42 -12.39 4.58
N ALA A 33 -15.46 -12.00 3.84
CA ALA A 33 -16.63 -12.83 3.61
C ALA A 33 -16.33 -14.02 2.66
N ASP A 34 -15.22 -13.99 1.91
CA ASP A 34 -14.99 -14.82 0.72
C ASP A 34 -13.84 -15.84 0.86
N GLY A 35 -13.27 -16.00 2.06
CA GLY A 35 -12.22 -16.98 2.38
C GLY A 35 -10.98 -16.36 3.02
N THR A 36 -10.40 -17.03 4.01
CA THR A 36 -9.27 -16.54 4.82
C THR A 36 -7.92 -16.88 4.17
N PHE A 37 -7.07 -15.88 3.99
CA PHE A 37 -5.71 -16.08 3.51
C PHE A 37 -4.84 -16.76 4.57
N VAL A 38 -4.08 -17.77 4.15
CA VAL A 38 -3.00 -18.39 4.92
C VAL A 38 -1.68 -17.80 4.44
N LEU A 39 -1.00 -17.07 5.32
CA LEU A 39 0.30 -16.49 5.03
C LEU A 39 1.40 -17.49 5.43
N LEU A 40 2.26 -17.83 4.47
CA LEU A 40 3.41 -18.72 4.66
C LEU A 40 4.70 -17.93 4.50
N ARG A 41 5.43 -17.78 5.60
CA ARG A 41 6.74 -17.13 5.60
C ARG A 41 7.87 -18.12 5.78
N LEU A 42 8.83 -18.10 4.87
CA LEU A 42 10.06 -18.88 4.96
C LEU A 42 11.10 -18.10 5.76
N GLU A 43 11.40 -18.57 6.97
CA GLU A 43 12.29 -17.87 7.91
C GLU A 43 13.74 -18.37 7.86
N ASP A 44 14.64 -17.57 8.43
CA ASP A 44 16.07 -17.85 8.62
C ASP A 44 16.84 -18.11 7.31
N VAL A 45 16.40 -17.54 6.19
CA VAL A 45 17.03 -17.74 4.88
C VAL A 45 18.21 -16.77 4.72
N GLY A 46 19.43 -17.27 4.61
CA GLY A 46 20.62 -16.43 4.46
C GLY A 46 21.76 -17.17 3.77
N PRO A 47 22.87 -16.49 3.42
CA PRO A 47 23.97 -17.09 2.66
C PRO A 47 24.92 -17.98 3.51
N GLY A 48 24.40 -18.62 4.56
CA GLY A 48 25.18 -19.41 5.52
C GLY A 48 24.36 -20.53 6.16
N GLY A 49 24.94 -21.21 7.15
CA GLY A 49 24.30 -22.36 7.80
C GLY A 49 23.94 -23.46 6.80
N SER A 50 22.68 -23.94 6.83
CA SER A 50 22.16 -24.94 5.88
C SER A 50 22.28 -24.52 4.41
N TYR A 51 22.38 -23.23 4.14
CA TYR A 51 22.46 -22.65 2.80
C TYR A 51 23.88 -22.22 2.42
N GLY A 52 24.87 -22.47 3.29
CA GLY A 52 26.26 -22.02 3.15
C GLY A 52 27.09 -22.74 2.08
N THR A 53 26.46 -23.52 1.19
CA THR A 53 27.12 -24.27 0.12
C THR A 53 26.27 -24.20 -1.15
N LEU A 54 26.88 -24.40 -2.32
CA LEU A 54 26.13 -24.48 -3.59
C LEU A 54 25.09 -25.63 -3.55
N GLU A 55 25.40 -26.72 -2.85
CA GLU A 55 24.44 -27.82 -2.63
C GLU A 55 23.23 -27.35 -1.81
N GLY A 56 23.47 -26.65 -0.70
CA GLY A 56 22.42 -26.08 0.14
C GLY A 56 21.55 -25.07 -0.60
N LEU A 57 22.16 -24.22 -1.44
CA LEU A 57 21.43 -23.29 -2.32
C LEU A 57 20.62 -24.02 -3.40
N GLY A 58 21.17 -25.09 -3.99
CA GLY A 58 20.43 -25.94 -4.94
C GLY A 58 19.21 -26.61 -4.32
N LYS A 59 19.33 -27.06 -3.06
CA LYS A 59 18.22 -27.59 -2.27
C LYS A 59 17.18 -26.51 -1.92
N LEU A 60 17.63 -25.33 -1.50
CA LEU A 60 16.74 -24.18 -1.26
C LEU A 60 15.95 -23.83 -2.52
N ARG A 61 16.62 -23.76 -3.69
CA ARG A 61 15.95 -23.54 -4.98
C ARG A 61 14.83 -24.56 -5.21
N ALA A 62 15.08 -25.85 -5.00
CA ALA A 62 14.07 -26.88 -5.22
C ALA A 62 12.82 -26.69 -4.33
N VAL A 63 12.99 -26.21 -3.09
CA VAL A 63 11.87 -25.87 -2.19
C VAL A 63 11.07 -24.67 -2.72
N LEU A 64 11.77 -23.62 -3.16
CA LEU A 64 11.15 -22.40 -3.70
C LEU A 64 10.42 -22.69 -5.02
N GLU A 65 11.03 -23.49 -5.90
CA GLU A 65 10.43 -23.92 -7.17
C GLU A 65 9.20 -24.80 -6.97
N TYR A 66 9.19 -25.66 -5.94
CA TYR A 66 8.00 -26.41 -5.58
C TYR A 66 6.83 -25.48 -5.21
N LEU A 67 7.06 -24.49 -4.34
CA LEU A 67 6.02 -23.52 -3.98
C LEU A 67 5.52 -22.74 -5.20
N GLN A 68 6.42 -22.35 -6.10
CA GLN A 68 6.08 -21.67 -7.34
C GLN A 68 5.26 -22.57 -8.28
N GLN A 69 5.67 -23.82 -8.49
CA GLN A 69 4.95 -24.80 -9.32
C GLN A 69 3.54 -25.08 -8.77
N GLU A 70 3.41 -25.09 -7.45
CA GLU A 70 2.14 -25.23 -6.76
C GLU A 70 1.36 -23.90 -6.67
N ASN A 71 1.82 -22.80 -7.28
CA ASN A 71 1.17 -21.49 -7.19
C ASN A 71 0.80 -21.12 -5.74
N VAL A 72 1.69 -21.41 -4.79
CA VAL A 72 1.54 -21.03 -3.39
C VAL A 72 2.24 -19.68 -3.22
N PRO A 73 1.55 -18.58 -2.93
CA PRO A 73 2.21 -17.34 -2.55
C PRO A 73 2.96 -17.52 -1.23
N TYR A 74 4.17 -16.96 -1.14
CA TYR A 74 5.01 -17.08 0.05
C TYR A 74 5.90 -15.85 0.23
N HIS A 75 6.40 -15.71 1.47
CA HIS A 75 7.38 -14.72 1.85
C HIS A 75 8.72 -15.36 2.15
N VAL A 76 9.82 -14.64 1.96
CA VAL A 76 11.17 -15.08 2.35
C VAL A 76 11.80 -14.03 3.24
N THR A 77 12.19 -14.41 4.45
CA THR A 77 12.90 -13.52 5.37
C THR A 77 14.39 -13.73 5.22
N VAL A 78 15.07 -12.68 4.79
CA VAL A 78 16.47 -12.74 4.38
C VAL A 78 17.35 -12.20 5.50
N VAL A 79 18.27 -13.05 5.98
CA VAL A 79 19.39 -12.64 6.81
C VAL A 79 20.47 -12.06 5.90
N SER A 80 20.57 -10.73 5.86
CA SER A 80 21.48 -10.00 4.95
C SER A 80 22.95 -10.39 5.14
N ARG A 81 23.38 -10.60 6.38
CA ARG A 81 24.73 -11.05 6.73
C ARG A 81 24.68 -12.15 7.80
N TRP A 82 25.03 -13.35 7.40
CA TRP A 82 25.19 -14.49 8.30
C TRP A 82 26.58 -14.47 8.93
N ILE A 83 26.67 -14.67 10.24
CA ILE A 83 27.96 -14.76 10.97
C ILE A 83 27.90 -15.89 12.00
N SER A 84 28.88 -16.79 11.97
CA SER A 84 28.96 -17.90 12.92
C SER A 84 30.40 -18.24 13.24
N ILE A 85 30.58 -19.08 14.26
CA ILE A 85 31.86 -19.71 14.59
C ILE A 85 31.93 -21.04 13.84
N SER A 86 33.03 -21.31 13.16
CA SER A 86 33.33 -22.58 12.51
C SER A 86 33.63 -23.69 13.52
N GLU A 87 33.69 -24.95 13.05
CA GLU A 87 34.12 -26.07 13.90
C GLU A 87 35.53 -25.88 14.47
N GLN A 88 36.37 -25.09 13.79
CA GLN A 88 37.74 -24.76 14.19
C GLN A 88 37.79 -23.59 15.19
N GLY A 89 36.66 -22.98 15.53
CA GLY A 89 36.60 -21.84 16.45
C GLY A 89 36.82 -20.47 15.80
N GLU A 90 36.89 -20.41 14.46
CA GLU A 90 37.11 -19.17 13.72
C GLU A 90 35.79 -18.53 13.31
N TRP A 91 35.74 -17.19 13.31
CA TRP A 91 34.57 -16.48 12.82
C TRP A 91 34.50 -16.55 11.29
N VAL A 92 33.35 -16.99 10.80
CA VAL A 92 33.01 -17.04 9.38
C VAL A 92 31.78 -16.18 9.13
N GLU A 93 31.80 -15.44 8.03
CA GLU A 93 30.69 -14.61 7.61
C GLU A 93 30.43 -14.74 6.12
N ALA A 94 29.17 -14.57 5.74
CA ALA A 94 28.72 -14.46 4.37
C ALA A 94 27.58 -13.45 4.35
N GLY A 95 27.61 -12.51 3.40
CA GLY A 95 26.57 -11.49 3.30
C GLY A 95 26.27 -11.15 1.86
N ILE A 96 25.03 -10.77 1.59
CA ILE A 96 24.63 -10.31 0.25
C ILE A 96 25.36 -9.01 -0.13
N ASP A 97 25.85 -8.26 0.86
CA ASP A 97 26.72 -7.09 0.75
C ASP A 97 28.23 -7.44 0.62
N THR A 98 28.59 -8.72 0.54
CA THR A 98 29.99 -9.18 0.34
C THR A 98 30.05 -10.23 -0.77
N PRO A 99 30.33 -9.82 -2.02
CA PRO A 99 30.33 -10.72 -3.16
C PRO A 99 31.36 -11.85 -3.03
N THR A 100 30.87 -13.07 -3.17
CA THR A 100 31.60 -14.34 -3.26
C THR A 100 30.80 -15.21 -4.23
N PRO A 101 31.38 -16.27 -4.83
CA PRO A 101 30.61 -17.16 -5.72
C PRO A 101 29.33 -17.71 -5.07
N LEU A 102 29.35 -17.97 -3.76
CA LEU A 102 28.18 -18.42 -3.01
C LEU A 102 27.13 -17.32 -2.84
N THR A 103 27.54 -16.13 -2.36
CA THR A 103 26.61 -15.02 -2.09
C THR A 103 26.03 -14.45 -3.39
N GLU A 104 26.78 -14.45 -4.48
CA GLU A 104 26.28 -14.10 -5.81
C GLU A 104 25.21 -15.08 -6.30
N SER A 105 25.42 -16.38 -6.11
CA SER A 105 24.41 -17.42 -6.45
C SER A 105 23.16 -17.27 -5.58
N PHE A 106 23.31 -16.94 -4.31
CA PHE A 106 22.20 -16.67 -3.40
C PHE A 106 21.40 -15.42 -3.82
N VAL A 107 22.08 -14.32 -4.15
CA VAL A 107 21.42 -13.09 -4.64
C VAL A 107 20.70 -13.35 -5.97
N GLN A 108 21.28 -14.11 -6.89
CA GLN A 108 20.63 -14.48 -8.14
C GLN A 108 19.35 -15.29 -7.89
N LEU A 109 19.40 -16.24 -6.94
CA LEU A 109 18.21 -17.00 -6.52
C LEU A 109 17.13 -16.09 -5.93
N LEU A 110 17.50 -15.15 -5.04
CA LEU A 110 16.56 -14.17 -4.46
C LEU A 110 15.90 -13.29 -5.52
N ARG A 111 16.67 -12.77 -6.48
CA ARG A 111 16.13 -11.98 -7.60
C ARG A 111 15.14 -12.80 -8.44
N ARG A 112 15.49 -14.05 -8.76
CA ARG A 112 14.63 -14.96 -9.54
C ARG A 112 13.31 -15.23 -8.84
N VAL A 113 13.32 -15.50 -7.54
CA VAL A 113 12.06 -15.76 -6.82
C VAL A 113 11.25 -14.48 -6.62
N GLN A 114 11.90 -13.33 -6.40
CA GLN A 114 11.21 -12.05 -6.33
C GLN A 114 10.53 -11.69 -7.65
N SER A 115 11.20 -11.87 -8.80
CA SER A 115 10.57 -11.66 -10.12
C SER A 115 9.44 -12.64 -10.43
N ASN A 116 9.36 -13.74 -9.68
CA ASN A 116 8.32 -14.76 -9.80
C ASN A 116 7.22 -14.59 -8.73
N GLY A 117 7.18 -13.45 -8.02
CA GLY A 117 6.13 -13.09 -7.07
C GLY A 117 6.39 -13.43 -5.60
N ALA A 118 7.59 -13.91 -5.25
CA ALA A 118 7.96 -14.09 -3.84
C ALA A 118 8.19 -12.74 -3.15
N ILE A 119 7.60 -12.56 -1.98
CA ILE A 119 7.75 -11.32 -1.21
C ILE A 119 8.94 -11.42 -0.27
N LEU A 120 9.97 -10.60 -0.49
CA LEU A 120 11.16 -10.59 0.36
C LEU A 120 10.96 -9.66 1.57
N GLY A 121 11.45 -10.08 2.73
CA GLY A 121 11.56 -9.24 3.92
C GLY A 121 12.95 -9.32 4.53
N MET A 122 13.32 -8.32 5.32
CA MET A 122 14.57 -8.32 6.06
C MET A 122 14.37 -9.01 7.41
N HIS A 123 15.20 -10.03 7.69
CA HIS A 123 15.25 -10.73 8.97
C HIS A 123 16.45 -10.26 9.78
N GLY A 124 16.37 -9.02 10.26
CA GLY A 124 17.54 -8.32 10.81
C GLY A 124 18.56 -7.91 9.74
N TYR A 125 19.74 -7.52 10.20
CA TYR A 125 20.93 -7.49 9.34
C TYR A 125 21.76 -8.75 9.55
N THR A 126 21.92 -9.13 10.81
CA THR A 126 22.44 -10.43 11.25
C THR A 126 21.38 -11.20 12.02
N HIS A 127 21.57 -12.49 12.23
CA HIS A 127 20.65 -13.30 13.04
C HIS A 127 21.07 -13.40 14.51
N GLN A 128 22.21 -12.84 14.89
CA GLN A 128 22.86 -13.07 16.18
C GLN A 128 23.57 -11.82 16.66
N TYR A 129 23.81 -11.73 17.96
CA TYR A 129 24.50 -10.59 18.55
C TYR A 129 26.02 -10.75 18.55
N GLY A 130 26.67 -9.78 17.91
CA GLY A 130 28.11 -9.59 17.99
C GLY A 130 28.92 -10.71 17.32
N HIS A 131 30.23 -10.64 17.55
CA HIS A 131 31.24 -11.56 16.98
C HIS A 131 32.19 -12.03 18.10
N VAL A 132 31.69 -12.12 19.34
CA VAL A 132 32.45 -12.59 20.49
C VAL A 132 31.70 -13.76 21.10
N PRO A 133 32.36 -14.90 21.37
CA PRO A 133 31.72 -16.01 22.05
C PRO A 133 31.19 -15.60 23.42
N ARG A 134 29.96 -16.02 23.73
CA ARG A 134 29.26 -15.71 24.97
C ARG A 134 28.71 -16.98 25.62
N ALA A 135 28.71 -17.02 26.95
CA ALA A 135 28.18 -18.15 27.70
C ALA A 135 26.65 -18.36 27.50
N ASP A 136 25.93 -17.30 27.16
CA ASP A 136 24.48 -17.28 26.92
C ASP A 136 24.06 -17.70 25.50
N ASN A 137 25.03 -18.02 24.64
CA ASN A 137 24.82 -18.41 23.24
C ASN A 137 24.17 -17.34 22.33
N HIS A 138 24.01 -16.08 22.76
CA HIS A 138 23.45 -15.01 21.91
C HIS A 138 24.33 -14.64 20.69
N HIS A 139 25.49 -15.27 20.55
CA HIS A 139 26.40 -15.12 19.42
C HIS A 139 26.23 -16.23 18.34
N LYS A 140 25.32 -17.20 18.56
CA LYS A 140 25.11 -18.33 17.64
C LYS A 140 24.01 -18.03 16.62
N SER A 141 24.39 -17.94 15.35
CA SER A 141 23.45 -17.89 14.22
C SER A 141 22.35 -18.96 14.33
N GLY A 142 21.11 -18.61 13.97
CA GLY A 142 19.93 -19.49 13.93
C GLY A 142 19.19 -19.69 15.26
N PHE A 143 19.86 -19.55 16.41
CA PHE A 143 19.22 -19.73 17.72
C PHE A 143 19.26 -18.49 18.62
N ALA A 144 20.08 -17.51 18.26
CA ALA A 144 20.32 -16.31 19.04
C ALA A 144 19.43 -15.13 18.66
N ASN A 145 19.43 -14.12 19.52
CA ASN A 145 18.79 -12.84 19.26
C ASN A 145 19.83 -11.82 18.79
N GLU A 146 19.49 -11.02 17.79
CA GLU A 146 20.25 -9.83 17.40
C GLU A 146 19.95 -8.64 18.33
N PHE A 147 18.69 -8.51 18.76
CA PHE A 147 18.18 -7.37 19.53
C PHE A 147 17.87 -7.76 20.98
N ASN A 148 17.84 -6.76 21.88
CA ASN A 148 17.42 -6.91 23.28
C ASN A 148 18.08 -8.10 24.00
N VAL A 149 19.41 -8.14 23.89
CA VAL A 149 20.24 -9.23 24.39
C VAL A 149 20.54 -9.00 25.87
N PRO A 150 20.21 -9.98 26.75
CA PRO A 150 20.50 -9.88 28.17
C PRO A 150 21.96 -9.54 28.47
N GLY A 151 22.17 -8.53 29.32
CA GLY A 151 23.50 -8.07 29.71
C GLY A 151 24.21 -7.19 28.67
N GLU A 152 23.55 -6.83 27.57
CA GLU A 152 24.08 -5.97 26.50
C GLU A 152 23.17 -4.78 26.25
N PRO A 153 23.21 -3.74 27.10
CA PRO A 153 22.28 -2.61 27.02
C PRO A 153 22.30 -1.87 25.67
N PHE A 154 23.43 -1.90 24.97
CA PHE A 154 23.55 -1.30 23.64
C PHE A 154 22.66 -1.99 22.59
N SER A 155 22.37 -3.29 22.75
CA SER A 155 21.50 -4.04 21.83
C SER A 155 20.01 -3.69 21.93
N GLU A 156 19.61 -2.85 22.90
CA GLU A 156 18.24 -2.36 23.11
C GLU A 156 18.01 -0.95 22.54
N THR A 157 19.08 -0.25 22.16
CA THR A 157 18.98 1.17 21.83
C THR A 157 18.37 1.40 20.44
N PRO A 158 17.73 2.56 20.24
CA PRO A 158 17.29 3.01 18.92
C PRO A 158 18.43 3.07 17.89
N GLU A 159 19.62 3.54 18.29
CA GLU A 159 20.77 3.68 17.39
C GLU A 159 21.25 2.32 16.88
N TYR A 160 21.22 1.29 17.74
CA TYR A 160 21.53 -0.08 17.34
C TYR A 160 20.54 -0.61 16.30
N ALA A 161 19.25 -0.41 16.53
CA ALA A 161 18.21 -0.77 15.56
C ALA A 161 18.36 -0.02 14.24
N GLN A 162 18.65 1.28 14.29
CA GLN A 162 18.87 2.11 13.11
C GLN A 162 20.04 1.58 12.28
N GLU A 163 21.19 1.31 12.90
CA GLU A 163 22.37 0.80 12.18
C GLU A 163 22.05 -0.51 11.45
N ARG A 164 21.31 -1.43 12.08
CA ARG A 164 20.97 -2.73 11.49
C ARG A 164 20.00 -2.60 10.33
N ILE A 165 18.92 -1.83 10.48
CA ILE A 165 17.99 -1.65 9.36
C ILE A 165 18.66 -0.93 8.19
N GLU A 166 19.45 0.11 8.43
CA GLU A 166 20.18 0.82 7.36
C GLU A 166 21.16 -0.09 6.61
N LYS A 167 21.91 -0.95 7.32
CA LYS A 167 22.81 -1.92 6.69
C LYS A 167 22.05 -2.96 5.86
N SER A 168 20.94 -3.48 6.38
CA SER A 168 20.13 -4.46 5.65
C SER A 168 19.49 -3.85 4.39
N LEU A 169 18.94 -2.63 4.51
CA LEU A 169 18.43 -1.85 3.37
C LEU A 169 19.52 -1.59 2.32
N GLN A 170 20.72 -1.20 2.75
CA GLN A 170 21.86 -0.98 1.86
C GLN A 170 22.26 -2.26 1.13
N ALA A 171 22.30 -3.39 1.83
CA ALA A 171 22.63 -4.70 1.27
C ALA A 171 21.61 -5.13 0.21
N PHE A 172 20.31 -4.93 0.47
CA PHE A 172 19.24 -5.16 -0.52
C PHE A 172 19.38 -4.25 -1.74
N LYS A 173 19.55 -2.94 -1.51
CA LYS A 173 19.67 -1.93 -2.57
C LYS A 173 20.86 -2.19 -3.50
N GLN A 174 22.04 -2.50 -2.96
CA GLN A 174 23.24 -2.85 -3.74
C GLN A 174 23.00 -4.05 -4.67
N ASN A 175 22.07 -4.93 -4.30
CA ASN A 175 21.73 -6.13 -5.03
C ASN A 175 20.42 -6.02 -5.80
N GLY A 176 19.83 -4.82 -5.95
CA GLY A 176 18.57 -4.65 -6.70
C GLY A 176 17.42 -5.51 -6.17
N LEU A 177 17.43 -5.81 -4.87
CA LEU A 177 16.35 -6.50 -4.17
C LEU A 177 15.47 -5.47 -3.47
N LYS A 178 14.16 -5.70 -3.46
CA LYS A 178 13.18 -4.81 -2.80
C LYS A 178 12.55 -5.54 -1.60
N PRO A 179 12.83 -5.15 -0.34
CA PRO A 179 12.14 -5.73 0.81
C PRO A 179 10.78 -5.05 1.03
N ALA A 180 9.74 -5.85 1.29
CA ALA A 180 8.39 -5.38 1.58
C ALA A 180 8.14 -5.18 3.09
N PHE A 181 8.90 -5.84 3.95
CA PHE A 181 8.72 -5.76 5.41
C PHE A 181 10.03 -5.92 6.19
N TRP A 182 9.99 -5.48 7.45
CA TRP A 182 11.02 -5.79 8.45
C TRP A 182 10.50 -6.80 9.47
N GLU A 183 11.39 -7.69 9.89
CA GLU A 183 11.20 -8.63 10.96
C GLU A 183 12.49 -8.69 11.81
N SER A 184 12.38 -8.50 13.12
CA SER A 184 13.53 -8.72 13.99
C SER A 184 13.71 -10.21 14.25
N PRO A 185 14.96 -10.75 14.24
CA PRO A 185 15.21 -12.14 14.56
C PRO A 185 14.56 -12.54 15.89
N HIS A 186 13.75 -13.60 15.83
CA HIS A 186 12.93 -14.11 16.94
C HIS A 186 12.00 -13.09 17.61
N TYR A 187 11.59 -12.04 16.87
CA TYR A 187 10.75 -10.94 17.34
C TYR A 187 11.28 -10.28 18.62
N ASN A 188 12.60 -10.29 18.87
CA ASN A 188 13.14 -9.87 20.15
C ASN A 188 13.36 -8.34 20.28
N SER A 189 12.91 -7.53 19.31
CA SER A 189 12.99 -6.07 19.38
C SER A 189 12.38 -5.46 20.66
N SER A 190 12.90 -4.29 21.08
CA SER A 190 12.28 -3.44 22.09
C SER A 190 11.18 -2.54 21.48
N VAL A 191 10.32 -1.94 22.30
CA VAL A 191 9.30 -0.98 21.81
C VAL A 191 9.95 0.23 21.12
N PHE A 192 11.08 0.71 21.65
CA PHE A 192 11.78 1.84 21.06
C PHE A 192 12.43 1.47 19.72
N GLN A 193 12.87 0.23 19.57
CA GLN A 193 13.39 -0.27 18.30
C GLN A 193 12.27 -0.46 17.26
N GLN A 194 11.08 -0.89 17.66
CA GLN A 194 9.90 -0.91 16.77
C GLN A 194 9.56 0.49 16.23
N GLN A 195 9.76 1.56 17.03
CA GLN A 195 9.63 2.94 16.54
C GLN A 195 10.67 3.29 15.47
N VAL A 196 11.89 2.76 15.58
CA VAL A 196 12.94 2.95 14.56
C VAL A 196 12.61 2.18 13.30
N PHE A 197 12.23 0.90 13.39
CA PHE A 197 11.96 0.08 12.20
C PHE A 197 10.77 0.62 11.38
N ARG A 198 9.73 1.07 12.09
CA ARG A 198 8.60 1.76 11.46
C ARG A 198 8.95 3.18 10.97
N SER A 199 10.21 3.61 11.00
CA SER A 199 10.63 4.77 10.23
C SER A 199 11.17 4.43 8.84
N TYR A 200 11.31 3.16 8.51
CA TYR A 200 11.83 2.72 7.22
C TYR A 200 10.86 1.80 6.48
N MET A 201 10.02 1.07 7.22
CA MET A 201 9.09 0.09 6.67
C MET A 201 7.66 0.40 7.09
N GLY A 202 6.72 0.39 6.14
CA GLY A 202 5.29 0.49 6.43
C GLY A 202 4.73 -0.77 7.11
N ILE A 203 5.37 -1.93 6.85
CA ILE A 203 5.02 -3.22 7.43
C ILE A 203 6.14 -3.75 8.33
N ILE A 204 5.75 -4.09 9.55
CA ILE A 204 6.56 -4.79 10.55
C ILE A 204 5.94 -6.18 10.74
N TYR A 205 6.55 -7.22 10.18
CA TYR A 205 6.00 -8.59 10.20
C TYR A 205 6.36 -9.29 11.53
N GLU A 206 6.04 -8.66 12.65
CA GLU A 206 6.14 -9.23 13.99
C GLU A 206 5.05 -8.64 14.91
N PRO A 207 4.76 -9.25 16.07
CA PRO A 207 3.82 -8.68 17.02
C PRO A 207 4.25 -7.30 17.55
N HIS A 208 3.33 -6.34 17.58
CA HIS A 208 3.52 -5.08 18.29
C HIS A 208 3.59 -5.32 19.81
N LYS A 209 4.68 -4.86 20.45
CA LYS A 209 5.01 -5.20 21.85
C LYS A 209 4.01 -4.72 22.90
N ARG A 210 3.24 -3.66 22.61
CA ARG A 210 2.24 -3.09 23.53
C ARG A 210 0.78 -3.41 23.18
N HIS A 211 0.51 -4.13 22.09
CA HIS A 211 -0.85 -4.40 21.64
C HIS A 211 -1.14 -5.90 21.71
N LEU A 212 -1.83 -6.35 22.77
CA LEU A 212 -2.11 -7.77 23.00
C LEU A 212 -2.83 -8.45 21.82
N ARG A 213 -3.66 -7.71 21.07
CA ARG A 213 -4.32 -8.21 19.85
C ARG A 213 -3.32 -8.59 18.76
N SER A 214 -2.16 -7.94 18.73
CA SER A 214 -1.06 -8.27 17.82
C SER A 214 -0.45 -9.64 18.09
N LEU A 215 -0.92 -10.40 19.08
CA LEU A 215 -0.58 -11.83 19.22
C LEU A 215 -1.47 -12.75 18.36
N ARG A 216 -2.57 -12.21 17.82
CA ARG A 216 -3.60 -12.98 17.11
C ARG A 216 -3.98 -12.37 15.74
N ASP A 217 -3.82 -11.07 15.55
CA ASP A 217 -4.37 -10.36 14.40
C ASP A 217 -3.49 -9.17 13.98
N ILE A 218 -3.75 -8.65 12.79
CA ILE A 218 -3.08 -7.46 12.24
C ILE A 218 -3.42 -6.24 13.12
N VAL A 219 -2.43 -5.38 13.34
CA VAL A 219 -2.62 -4.12 14.08
C VAL A 219 -2.08 -2.96 13.27
N TYR A 220 -2.97 -2.03 12.92
CA TYR A 220 -2.61 -0.71 12.42
C TYR A 220 -2.33 0.19 13.62
N VAL A 221 -1.16 0.80 13.61
CA VAL A 221 -0.79 1.85 14.57
C VAL A 221 -0.82 3.15 13.81
N GLU A 222 -1.65 4.11 14.22
CA GLU A 222 -1.77 5.45 13.62
C GLU A 222 -1.01 6.51 14.42
N GLU A 223 -0.29 6.11 15.48
CA GLU A 223 0.52 7.03 16.28
C GLU A 223 1.65 7.60 15.43
N GLU A 224 1.78 8.93 15.49
CA GLU A 224 2.86 9.67 14.84
C GLU A 224 4.22 9.09 15.23
N ASN A 225 5.09 8.97 14.23
CA ASN A 225 6.47 8.58 14.41
C ASN A 225 7.35 9.73 13.95
N GLU A 226 8.16 10.27 14.84
CA GLU A 226 9.03 11.43 14.56
C GLU A 226 10.51 11.03 14.33
N TRP A 227 10.82 9.73 14.37
CA TRP A 227 12.20 9.27 14.18
C TRP A 227 12.65 9.57 12.74
N LYS A 228 13.65 10.45 12.60
CA LYS A 228 14.13 11.11 11.36
C LYS A 228 13.16 12.12 10.75
N ALA A 229 11.95 11.68 10.41
CA ALA A 229 10.89 12.51 9.84
C ALA A 229 9.52 12.02 10.32
N ALA A 230 8.52 12.91 10.27
CA ALA A 230 7.17 12.60 10.69
C ALA A 230 6.50 11.61 9.71
N SER A 231 5.85 10.60 10.27
CA SER A 231 4.97 9.68 9.55
C SER A 231 3.81 9.25 10.42
N SER A 232 2.72 8.84 9.78
CA SER A 232 1.53 8.38 10.47
C SER A 232 1.46 6.86 10.45
N GLY A 233 2.24 6.24 11.31
CA GLY A 233 1.97 4.86 11.69
C GLY A 233 2.70 3.76 10.95
N ALA A 234 2.20 2.53 11.12
CA ALA A 234 2.66 1.30 10.49
C ALA A 234 1.66 0.16 10.71
N VAL A 235 1.85 -0.94 9.98
CA VAL A 235 1.08 -2.17 10.15
C VAL A 235 1.96 -3.26 10.76
N TYR A 236 1.46 -3.88 11.83
CA TYR A 236 2.11 -5.00 12.51
C TYR A 236 1.37 -6.28 12.18
N ILE A 237 2.08 -7.25 11.61
CA ILE A 237 1.53 -8.53 11.19
C ILE A 237 2.16 -9.63 12.04
N PRO A 238 1.42 -10.36 12.87
CA PRO A 238 1.99 -11.47 13.62
C PRO A 238 1.99 -12.80 12.86
N ALA A 239 2.59 -13.83 13.47
CA ALA A 239 2.46 -15.23 13.06
C ALA A 239 1.82 -16.10 14.18
N PRO A 240 0.49 -16.00 14.40
CA PRO A 240 -0.19 -16.67 15.53
C PRO A 240 -0.22 -18.20 15.46
N LEU A 241 -0.03 -18.76 14.28
CA LEU A 241 0.06 -20.21 14.07
C LEU A 241 1.47 -20.76 14.34
N ARG A 242 2.47 -19.87 14.46
CA ARG A 242 3.86 -20.15 14.86
C ARG A 242 4.62 -21.04 13.88
N TYR A 243 5.81 -21.46 14.34
CA TYR A 243 6.75 -22.33 13.64
C TYR A 243 6.25 -23.77 13.46
N ILE A 244 6.56 -24.37 12.31
CA ILE A 244 6.54 -25.82 12.11
C ILE A 244 7.97 -26.36 12.17
N ASP A 245 8.31 -27.10 13.22
CA ASP A 245 9.62 -27.75 13.37
C ASP A 245 9.61 -29.26 13.07
N THR A 246 8.42 -29.86 12.99
CA THR A 246 8.21 -31.30 12.91
C THR A 246 7.00 -31.64 12.04
N PRO A 247 6.99 -32.80 11.36
CA PRO A 247 5.83 -33.26 10.59
C PRO A 247 4.52 -33.34 11.38
N GLU A 248 4.59 -33.61 12.69
CA GLU A 248 3.43 -33.71 13.58
C GLU A 248 2.79 -32.33 13.84
N LEU A 249 3.57 -31.25 13.85
CA LEU A 249 3.03 -29.90 14.01
C LEU A 249 2.19 -29.46 12.81
N VAL A 250 2.42 -30.01 11.62
CA VAL A 250 1.58 -29.75 10.44
C VAL A 250 0.13 -30.15 10.72
N ASP A 251 -0.10 -31.33 11.32
CA ASP A 251 -1.46 -31.78 11.66
C ASP A 251 -2.13 -30.87 12.68
N GLN A 252 -1.36 -30.37 13.66
CA GLN A 252 -1.87 -29.47 14.68
C GLN A 252 -2.28 -28.12 14.08
N ILE A 253 -1.49 -27.59 13.14
CA ILE A 253 -1.82 -26.35 12.44
C ILE A 253 -3.05 -26.54 11.56
N LEU A 254 -3.14 -27.62 10.78
CA LEU A 254 -4.30 -27.90 9.94
C LEU A 254 -5.58 -28.09 10.78
N THR A 255 -5.46 -28.75 11.93
CA THR A 255 -6.57 -28.88 12.89
C THR A 255 -6.97 -27.52 13.47
N LYS A 256 -5.99 -26.68 13.84
CA LYS A 256 -6.23 -25.35 14.38
C LYS A 256 -6.88 -24.43 13.36
N LEU A 257 -6.43 -24.47 12.10
CA LEU A 257 -6.98 -23.71 10.98
C LEU A 257 -8.46 -24.02 10.76
N ASN A 258 -8.90 -25.26 10.98
CA ASN A 258 -10.29 -25.64 10.81
C ASN A 258 -11.22 -24.97 11.84
N GLY A 259 -11.66 -23.74 11.54
CA GLY A 259 -12.45 -22.89 12.43
C GLY A 259 -11.65 -21.75 13.07
N TYR A 260 -10.46 -21.44 12.58
CA TYR A 260 -9.64 -20.34 13.10
C TYR A 260 -10.16 -18.97 12.65
N ASP A 261 -10.44 -18.11 13.61
CA ASP A 261 -11.02 -16.77 13.44
C ASP A 261 -9.99 -15.64 13.73
N GLY A 262 -8.70 -15.97 13.64
CA GLY A 262 -7.59 -15.02 13.71
C GLY A 262 -6.80 -14.98 12.40
N LEU A 263 -5.73 -14.18 12.38
CA LEU A 263 -4.84 -14.13 11.23
C LEU A 263 -4.13 -15.47 11.04
N ALA A 264 -4.45 -16.19 9.97
CA ALA A 264 -3.80 -17.44 9.61
C ALA A 264 -2.40 -17.17 9.04
N SER A 265 -1.44 -16.89 9.91
CA SER A 265 -0.05 -16.58 9.55
C SER A 265 0.90 -17.48 10.33
N LEU A 266 1.82 -18.12 9.61
CA LEU A 266 2.80 -19.08 10.13
C LEU A 266 4.16 -18.88 9.48
N TYR A 267 5.17 -19.52 10.08
CA TYR A 267 6.52 -19.53 9.51
C TYR A 267 7.12 -20.93 9.47
N TYR A 268 8.00 -21.14 8.49
CA TYR A 268 8.56 -22.43 8.12
C TYR A 268 10.04 -22.29 7.77
N HIS A 269 10.87 -23.25 8.16
CA HIS A 269 12.28 -23.25 7.76
C HIS A 269 12.50 -24.16 6.54
N PRO A 270 12.94 -23.62 5.39
CA PRO A 270 13.13 -24.42 4.17
C PRO A 270 14.06 -25.62 4.33
N TYR A 271 15.06 -25.54 5.20
CA TYR A 271 16.02 -26.64 5.41
C TYR A 271 15.38 -27.93 5.93
N LEU A 272 14.17 -27.89 6.50
CA LEU A 272 13.42 -29.08 6.93
C LEU A 272 13.07 -30.00 5.76
N GLU A 273 13.06 -29.47 4.54
CA GLU A 273 12.78 -30.22 3.32
C GLU A 273 14.00 -30.96 2.77
N PHE A 274 15.21 -30.58 3.19
CA PHE A 274 16.45 -31.08 2.60
C PHE A 274 16.62 -32.61 2.67
N PRO A 275 16.20 -33.31 3.75
CA PRO A 275 16.24 -34.78 3.80
C PRO A 275 15.35 -35.48 2.76
N TYR A 276 14.37 -34.76 2.17
CA TYR A 276 13.43 -35.28 1.18
C TYR A 276 13.86 -35.02 -0.26
N LEU A 277 14.98 -34.31 -0.45
CA LEU A 277 15.53 -33.98 -1.76
C LEU A 277 16.63 -34.96 -2.17
N GLU A 278 16.72 -35.20 -3.48
CA GLU A 278 17.81 -35.93 -4.13
C GLU A 278 18.38 -35.13 -5.31
N PRO A 279 19.69 -35.24 -5.58
CA PRO A 279 20.29 -34.54 -6.71
C PRO A 279 19.78 -35.12 -8.04
N VAL A 280 19.52 -34.24 -9.01
CA VAL A 280 19.24 -34.65 -10.39
C VAL A 280 20.58 -34.92 -11.08
N VAL A 281 20.73 -36.12 -11.63
CA VAL A 281 21.95 -36.55 -12.32
C VAL A 281 21.64 -36.93 -13.76
N ASN A 282 22.56 -36.59 -14.67
CA ASN A 282 22.56 -37.03 -16.07
C ASN A 282 23.90 -37.72 -16.36
N ASP A 283 23.87 -38.97 -16.82
CA ASP A 283 25.07 -39.81 -17.03
C ASP A 283 26.03 -39.85 -15.82
N GLY A 284 25.48 -39.80 -14.61
CA GLY A 284 26.25 -39.81 -13.35
C GLY A 284 26.85 -38.46 -12.94
N GLN A 285 26.66 -37.39 -13.72
CA GLN A 285 27.05 -36.02 -13.36
C GLN A 285 25.85 -35.23 -12.84
N ALA A 286 26.06 -34.42 -11.79
CA ALA A 286 25.03 -33.53 -11.28
C ALA A 286 24.61 -32.52 -12.34
N VAL A 287 23.31 -32.40 -12.58
CA VAL A 287 22.76 -31.35 -13.43
C VAL A 287 22.90 -30.02 -12.70
N SER A 288 23.28 -28.97 -13.42
CA SER A 288 23.41 -27.61 -12.89
C SER A 288 22.58 -26.65 -13.74
N GLU A 289 21.94 -25.71 -13.07
CA GLU A 289 21.15 -24.62 -13.66
C GLU A 289 21.54 -23.35 -12.91
N ASP A 290 21.79 -22.24 -13.61
CA ASP A 290 22.21 -20.96 -13.02
C ASP A 290 23.36 -21.07 -12.01
N GLY A 291 24.32 -21.99 -12.26
CA GLY A 291 25.46 -22.22 -11.38
C GLY A 291 25.16 -23.02 -10.10
N LEU A 292 23.91 -23.44 -9.89
CA LEU A 292 23.50 -24.26 -8.75
C LEU A 292 23.17 -25.71 -9.17
N PRO A 293 23.57 -26.72 -8.38
CA PRO A 293 23.16 -28.11 -8.60
C PRO A 293 21.65 -28.27 -8.48
N VAL A 294 21.05 -29.01 -9.40
CA VAL A 294 19.60 -29.24 -9.46
C VAL A 294 19.22 -30.37 -8.51
N PHE A 295 18.20 -30.10 -7.68
CA PHE A 295 17.60 -31.06 -6.77
C PHE A 295 16.13 -31.23 -7.10
N ARG A 296 15.60 -32.41 -6.78
CA ARG A 296 14.16 -32.70 -6.85
C ARG A 296 13.72 -33.43 -5.60
N TYR A 297 12.43 -33.40 -5.30
CA TYR A 297 11.86 -34.29 -4.30
C TYR A 297 11.96 -35.75 -4.74
N LYS A 298 12.30 -36.64 -3.79
CA LYS A 298 12.32 -38.09 -4.02
C LYS A 298 10.91 -38.57 -4.42
N SER A 299 10.82 -39.60 -5.24
CA SER A 299 9.51 -40.18 -5.63
C SER A 299 8.67 -40.58 -4.41
N ASP A 300 7.35 -40.36 -4.48
CA ASP A 300 6.36 -40.65 -3.42
C ASP A 300 6.61 -39.93 -2.08
N THR A 301 7.39 -38.84 -2.09
CA THR A 301 7.65 -38.03 -0.89
C THR A 301 6.36 -37.39 -0.36
N LYS A 302 6.16 -37.48 0.96
CA LYS A 302 5.23 -36.64 1.72
C LYS A 302 6.00 -35.87 2.78
N SER A 303 6.67 -34.81 2.36
CA SER A 303 7.37 -33.93 3.29
C SER A 303 6.39 -33.08 4.11
N PRO A 304 6.82 -32.45 5.21
CA PRO A 304 5.98 -31.54 5.98
C PRO A 304 5.39 -30.41 5.13
N LEU A 305 6.16 -29.85 4.20
CA LEU A 305 5.67 -28.79 3.31
C LEU A 305 4.60 -29.30 2.33
N HIS A 306 4.80 -30.48 1.72
CA HIS A 306 3.78 -31.09 0.86
C HIS A 306 2.46 -31.28 1.62
N LYS A 307 2.56 -31.85 2.83
CA LYS A 307 1.41 -32.09 3.69
C LYS A 307 0.70 -30.79 4.09
N LEU A 308 1.45 -29.71 4.36
CA LEU A 308 0.87 -28.40 4.66
C LEU A 308 0.11 -27.84 3.46
N VAL A 309 0.71 -27.86 2.27
CA VAL A 309 0.11 -27.32 1.03
C VAL A 309 -1.17 -28.08 0.67
N GLU A 310 -1.10 -29.42 0.64
CA GLU A 310 -2.26 -30.29 0.40
C GLU A 310 -3.34 -30.07 1.47
N GLY A 311 -2.93 -29.98 2.73
CA GLY A 311 -3.83 -29.79 3.86
C GLY A 311 -4.60 -28.47 3.79
N VAL A 312 -3.93 -27.35 3.55
CA VAL A 312 -4.57 -26.02 3.42
C VAL A 312 -5.57 -26.02 2.26
N ARG A 313 -5.20 -26.57 1.10
CA ARG A 313 -6.09 -26.67 -0.06
C ARG A 313 -7.32 -27.55 0.16
N SER A 314 -7.23 -28.52 1.07
CA SER A 314 -8.37 -29.38 1.43
C SER A 314 -9.41 -28.64 2.29
N LEU A 315 -9.05 -27.50 2.89
CA LEU A 315 -9.95 -26.68 3.69
C LEU A 315 -10.73 -25.71 2.78
N LYS A 316 -12.07 -25.84 2.73
CA LYS A 316 -12.94 -25.09 1.81
C LYS A 316 -12.87 -23.56 1.92
N HIS A 317 -12.41 -23.02 3.05
CA HIS A 317 -12.43 -21.59 3.36
C HIS A 317 -11.05 -20.95 3.44
N TYR A 318 -9.99 -21.71 3.14
CA TYR A 318 -8.62 -21.22 3.22
C TYR A 318 -7.93 -21.33 1.86
N ARG A 319 -7.10 -20.34 1.58
CA ARG A 319 -6.18 -20.35 0.44
C ARG A 319 -4.91 -19.61 0.84
N PHE A 320 -3.79 -19.93 0.20
CA PHE A 320 -2.58 -19.17 0.43
C PHE A 320 -2.72 -17.75 -0.13
N GLY A 321 -2.06 -16.79 0.51
CA GLY A 321 -2.02 -15.39 0.11
C GLY A 321 -0.77 -14.71 0.64
N THR A 322 -0.58 -13.47 0.22
CA THR A 322 0.52 -12.59 0.60
C THR A 322 0.08 -11.55 1.63
N ILE A 323 1.04 -10.75 2.09
CA ILE A 323 0.73 -9.61 2.95
C ILE A 323 0.03 -8.49 2.16
N HIS A 324 0.27 -8.39 0.84
CA HIS A 324 -0.39 -7.40 -0.02
C HIS A 324 -1.89 -7.71 -0.15
N ASP A 325 -2.29 -8.98 -0.03
CA ASP A 325 -3.71 -9.38 -0.06
C ASP A 325 -4.51 -8.95 1.19
N VAL A 326 -3.83 -8.75 2.33
CA VAL A 326 -4.48 -8.43 3.63
C VAL A 326 -4.16 -7.01 4.12
N VAL A 327 -3.12 -6.40 3.58
CA VAL A 327 -2.67 -5.04 3.84
C VAL A 327 -2.26 -4.48 2.48
N PRO A 328 -3.19 -4.05 1.60
CA PRO A 328 -2.87 -3.56 0.26
C PRO A 328 -2.15 -2.21 0.24
N PHE A 329 -2.26 -1.45 1.33
CA PHE A 329 -1.57 -0.18 1.52
C PHE A 329 -0.92 -0.14 2.90
N SER A 330 0.27 0.44 2.98
CA SER A 330 0.99 0.59 4.24
C SER A 330 1.27 2.07 4.56
N PRO A 331 1.01 2.53 5.80
CA PRO A 331 1.25 3.91 6.16
C PRO A 331 2.71 4.31 5.98
N ALA A 332 2.93 5.47 5.36
CA ALA A 332 4.24 5.87 4.89
C ALA A 332 4.63 7.27 5.33
N HIS A 333 4.08 8.32 4.72
CA HIS A 333 4.60 9.69 4.86
C HIS A 333 3.58 10.64 5.47
N ARG A 334 4.07 11.73 6.06
CA ARG A 334 3.25 12.87 6.48
C ARG A 334 3.69 14.13 5.72
N ILE A 335 2.79 14.65 4.89
CA ILE A 335 3.03 15.84 4.08
C ILE A 335 2.39 17.05 4.76
N HIS A 336 3.13 18.16 4.85
CA HIS A 336 2.57 19.43 5.31
C HIS A 336 1.97 20.20 4.14
N MET A 337 0.72 20.63 4.29
CA MET A 337 -0.05 21.36 3.30
C MET A 337 -0.69 22.61 3.93
N SER A 338 -1.28 23.47 3.11
CA SER A 338 -2.03 24.64 3.58
C SER A 338 -3.21 24.21 4.45
N PRO A 339 -3.39 24.75 5.67
CA PRO A 339 -4.53 24.44 6.52
C PRO A 339 -5.81 25.07 5.99
N ASN A 340 -6.96 24.50 6.37
CA ASN A 340 -8.30 24.90 5.96
C ASN A 340 -8.55 24.86 4.44
N THR A 341 -7.81 24.00 3.72
CA THR A 341 -8.03 23.77 2.29
C THR A 341 -9.22 22.83 2.10
N GLY A 342 -10.15 23.17 1.20
CA GLY A 342 -11.32 22.34 0.92
C GLY A 342 -11.01 21.21 -0.06
N LYS A 343 -11.86 20.18 -0.13
CA LYS A 343 -11.69 19.03 -1.05
C LYS A 343 -11.50 19.45 -2.50
N LYS A 344 -12.25 20.46 -2.96
CA LYS A 344 -12.21 20.98 -4.34
C LYS A 344 -10.95 21.76 -4.69
N ASP A 345 -10.15 22.09 -3.68
CA ASP A 345 -8.97 22.93 -3.76
C ASP A 345 -7.68 22.11 -3.57
N LEU A 346 -7.80 20.78 -3.42
CA LEU A 346 -6.71 19.81 -3.32
C LEU A 346 -6.70 18.94 -4.56
N LEU A 347 -5.57 18.88 -5.26
CA LEU A 347 -5.40 18.10 -6.48
C LEU A 347 -4.13 17.25 -6.38
N SER A 348 -4.05 16.25 -7.25
CA SER A 348 -2.90 15.38 -7.45
C SER A 348 -2.64 15.29 -8.95
N GLY A 349 -1.38 15.30 -9.37
CA GLY A 349 -0.99 15.08 -10.76
C GLY A 349 0.49 15.37 -11.01
N ASP A 350 1.12 14.63 -11.91
CA ASP A 350 2.51 14.86 -12.34
C ASP A 350 2.64 16.20 -13.08
N VAL A 351 3.01 17.28 -12.38
CA VAL A 351 3.12 18.61 -12.99
C VAL A 351 4.53 18.90 -13.48
N ASN A 352 5.54 18.14 -13.04
CA ASN A 352 6.95 18.39 -13.38
C ASN A 352 7.47 17.46 -14.51
N GLY A 353 6.75 16.38 -14.82
CA GLY A 353 7.05 15.37 -15.84
C GLY A 353 7.96 14.24 -15.37
N ASP A 354 8.11 14.01 -14.07
CA ASP A 354 8.97 12.98 -13.48
C ASP A 354 8.28 11.64 -13.25
N CYS A 355 7.00 11.53 -13.67
CA CYS A 355 6.12 10.38 -13.50
C CYS A 355 5.67 10.12 -12.05
N LEU A 356 5.88 11.06 -11.13
CA LEU A 356 5.29 11.06 -9.80
C LEU A 356 4.17 12.09 -9.77
N ASP A 357 3.02 11.71 -9.20
CA ASP A 357 2.00 12.70 -8.92
C ASP A 357 2.47 13.69 -7.84
N ASP A 358 2.26 14.99 -8.07
CA ASP A 358 2.56 16.04 -7.11
C ASP A 358 1.31 16.52 -6.38
N TRP A 359 1.47 17.05 -5.16
CA TRP A 359 0.34 17.63 -4.43
C TRP A 359 0.16 19.10 -4.75
N ILE A 360 -1.07 19.47 -5.09
CA ILE A 360 -1.40 20.81 -5.52
C ILE A 360 -2.50 21.36 -4.61
N SER A 361 -2.30 22.59 -4.11
CA SER A 361 -3.31 23.33 -3.35
C SER A 361 -3.66 24.64 -4.03
N VAL A 362 -4.94 24.93 -4.15
CA VAL A 362 -5.46 26.13 -4.80
C VAL A 362 -6.15 27.01 -3.75
N ASP A 363 -5.56 28.15 -3.41
CA ASP A 363 -6.21 29.12 -2.54
C ASP A 363 -6.98 30.13 -3.40
N GLN A 364 -8.31 30.01 -3.41
CA GLN A 364 -9.20 30.90 -4.15
C GLN A 364 -9.21 32.34 -3.61
N ASN A 365 -8.88 32.56 -2.33
CA ASN A 365 -8.90 33.89 -1.72
C ASN A 365 -7.67 34.69 -2.09
N SER A 366 -6.49 34.09 -1.96
CA SER A 366 -5.22 34.70 -2.36
C SER A 366 -4.90 34.53 -3.85
N GLN A 367 -5.70 33.68 -4.54
CA GLN A 367 -5.59 33.35 -5.95
C GLN A 367 -4.22 32.75 -6.32
N THR A 368 -3.77 31.80 -5.49
CA THR A 368 -2.48 31.13 -5.65
C THR A 368 -2.65 29.64 -5.87
N VAL A 369 -1.79 29.06 -6.70
CA VAL A 369 -1.56 27.61 -6.77
C VAL A 369 -0.19 27.33 -6.16
N SER A 370 -0.19 26.49 -5.12
CA SER A 370 1.03 25.99 -4.51
C SER A 370 1.20 24.51 -4.83
N VAL A 371 2.41 24.10 -5.18
CA VAL A 371 2.79 22.74 -5.51
C VAL A 371 3.80 22.24 -4.47
N THR A 372 3.56 21.05 -3.95
CA THR A 372 4.55 20.29 -3.20
C THR A 372 4.96 19.11 -4.07
N LEU A 373 6.21 19.12 -4.53
CA LEU A 373 6.72 18.03 -5.36
C LEU A 373 6.80 16.72 -4.57
N SER A 374 6.48 15.60 -5.20
CA SER A 374 6.66 14.28 -4.59
C SER A 374 8.13 13.88 -4.50
N ASN A 375 8.45 13.14 -3.46
CA ASN A 375 9.78 12.56 -3.24
C ASN A 375 9.70 11.29 -2.39
N LEU A 376 8.64 10.49 -2.59
CA LEU A 376 8.33 9.32 -1.76
C LEU A 376 9.08 8.07 -2.20
N ASP A 377 10.34 8.23 -2.63
CA ASP A 377 11.17 7.08 -2.98
C ASP A 377 11.36 6.14 -1.79
N TRP A 378 11.59 4.87 -2.09
CA TRP A 378 11.76 3.85 -1.06
C TRP A 378 13.20 3.87 -0.51
N PRO A 379 13.44 3.73 0.82
CA PRO A 379 12.50 3.39 1.91
C PRO A 379 11.75 4.60 2.48
N ARG A 380 10.62 4.44 3.17
CA ARG A 380 9.78 5.57 3.60
C ARG A 380 10.41 6.57 4.62
N ASN A 381 9.61 7.57 4.99
CA ASN A 381 9.89 8.68 5.91
C ASN A 381 11.00 9.62 5.41
N HIS A 382 10.97 9.91 4.11
CA HIS A 382 11.76 10.99 3.54
C HIS A 382 11.31 12.34 4.10
N LYS A 383 12.26 13.28 4.19
CA LYS A 383 11.91 14.66 4.48
C LYS A 383 11.10 15.19 3.31
N THR A 384 9.86 15.57 3.58
CA THR A 384 8.95 16.12 2.57
C THR A 384 9.40 17.49 2.10
N LEU A 385 9.15 17.78 0.82
CA LEU A 385 9.44 19.08 0.25
C LEU A 385 8.43 20.11 0.76
N ALA A 386 8.86 21.37 0.82
CA ALA A 386 7.97 22.46 1.19
C ALA A 386 7.11 22.85 -0.02
N PRO A 387 5.85 23.30 0.19
CA PRO A 387 5.06 23.85 -0.90
C PRO A 387 5.71 25.11 -1.49
N GLU A 388 5.73 25.22 -2.80
CA GLU A 388 6.17 26.39 -3.55
C GLU A 388 5.01 27.01 -4.33
N ILE A 389 4.94 28.34 -4.39
CA ILE A 389 3.92 29.02 -5.19
C ILE A 389 4.34 28.98 -6.65
N TRP A 390 3.61 28.21 -7.46
CA TRP A 390 3.86 28.05 -8.90
C TRP A 390 3.00 28.99 -9.75
N LEU A 391 1.90 29.52 -9.18
CA LEU A 391 1.05 30.49 -9.85
C LEU A 391 0.45 31.46 -8.84
N GLN A 392 0.46 32.75 -9.17
CA GLN A 392 -0.36 33.77 -8.54
C GLN A 392 -1.07 34.55 -9.64
N HIS A 393 -2.36 34.32 -9.83
CA HIS A 393 -3.10 34.85 -10.97
C HIS A 393 -4.58 35.08 -10.65
N GLY A 394 -5.19 36.05 -11.31
CA GLY A 394 -6.63 36.31 -11.22
C GLY A 394 -7.48 35.15 -11.74
N PHE A 395 -7.87 34.22 -10.87
CA PHE A 395 -8.82 33.16 -11.22
C PHE A 395 -10.19 33.76 -11.62
N LEU A 396 -10.90 33.05 -12.49
CA LEU A 396 -12.28 33.42 -12.84
C LEU A 396 -13.13 33.52 -11.56
N LYS A 397 -14.01 34.52 -11.48
CA LYS A 397 -14.99 34.60 -10.38
C LYS A 397 -16.03 33.50 -10.59
N ASN A 398 -16.53 32.89 -9.50
CA ASN A 398 -17.47 31.76 -9.55
C ASN A 398 -16.91 30.50 -10.27
N THR A 399 -15.62 30.22 -10.08
CA THR A 399 -14.99 28.94 -10.49
C THR A 399 -15.67 27.76 -9.78
N GLY A 400 -16.16 26.82 -10.58
CA GLY A 400 -16.90 25.65 -10.09
C GLY A 400 -15.98 24.51 -9.70
N THR A 401 -14.95 24.21 -10.50
CA THR A 401 -14.02 23.10 -10.25
C THR A 401 -12.67 23.38 -10.92
N THR A 402 -11.61 22.93 -10.25
CA THR A 402 -10.22 22.95 -10.74
C THR A 402 -9.73 21.52 -10.85
N LEU A 403 -8.95 21.22 -11.87
CA LEU A 403 -8.37 19.90 -12.13
C LEU A 403 -6.88 20.06 -12.46
N ALA A 404 -6.10 19.03 -12.14
CA ALA A 404 -4.76 18.82 -12.68
C ALA A 404 -4.86 17.71 -13.74
N ILE A 405 -4.60 18.04 -15.01
CA ILE A 405 -4.75 17.09 -16.12
C ILE A 405 -3.86 17.51 -17.30
N ASP A 406 -3.25 16.55 -17.98
CA ASP A 406 -2.46 16.80 -19.19
C ASP A 406 -3.38 17.14 -20.38
N VAL A 407 -3.41 18.42 -20.76
CA VAL A 407 -4.33 18.92 -21.80
C VAL A 407 -3.69 18.91 -23.19
N ASP A 408 -2.35 19.00 -23.32
CA ASP A 408 -1.64 19.01 -24.61
C ASP A 408 -0.84 17.73 -24.91
N GLN A 409 -0.99 16.71 -24.07
CA GLN A 409 -0.36 15.40 -24.20
C GLN A 409 1.16 15.46 -24.13
N ASP A 410 1.69 16.38 -23.34
CA ASP A 410 3.13 16.55 -23.15
C ASP A 410 3.68 15.82 -21.91
N LYS A 411 2.81 15.03 -21.26
CA LYS A 411 3.01 14.24 -20.04
C LYS A 411 3.11 15.05 -18.76
N ARG A 412 2.81 16.36 -18.78
CA ARG A 412 2.67 17.16 -17.57
C ARG A 412 1.22 17.54 -17.37
N ALA A 413 0.75 17.42 -16.14
CA ALA A 413 -0.54 17.91 -15.73
C ALA A 413 -0.54 19.45 -15.76
N ASP A 414 -1.56 20.00 -16.43
CA ASP A 414 -1.87 21.42 -16.44
C ASP A 414 -2.95 21.74 -15.42
N ILE A 415 -3.03 23.01 -15.00
CA ILE A 415 -4.17 23.47 -14.19
C ILE A 415 -5.30 23.90 -15.12
N LEU A 416 -6.41 23.17 -15.02
CA LEU A 416 -7.63 23.46 -15.74
C LEU A 416 -8.69 24.00 -14.77
N GLN A 417 -9.01 25.29 -14.88
CA GLN A 417 -10.06 25.93 -14.10
C GLN A 417 -11.28 26.17 -14.96
N ILE A 418 -12.44 25.76 -14.48
CA ILE A 418 -13.69 25.90 -15.22
C ILE A 418 -14.71 26.58 -14.33
N GLY A 419 -15.28 27.66 -14.87
CA GLY A 419 -16.36 28.42 -14.28
C GLY A 419 -17.58 28.45 -15.18
N ILE A 420 -18.55 29.28 -14.83
CA ILE A 420 -19.78 29.46 -15.61
C ILE A 420 -19.47 30.12 -16.97
N ASP A 421 -18.50 31.03 -17.01
CA ASP A 421 -18.21 31.82 -18.21
C ASP A 421 -17.31 31.10 -19.22
N GLY A 422 -16.58 30.07 -18.78
CA GLY A 422 -15.59 29.40 -19.60
C GLY A 422 -14.52 28.66 -18.80
N VAL A 423 -13.43 28.39 -19.51
CA VAL A 423 -12.29 27.59 -19.04
C VAL A 423 -11.00 28.42 -19.13
N GLN A 424 -10.17 28.35 -18.10
CA GLN A 424 -8.78 28.78 -18.13
C GLN A 424 -7.84 27.58 -18.02
N ILE A 425 -6.84 27.53 -18.88
CA ILE A 425 -5.81 26.48 -18.92
C ILE A 425 -4.48 27.14 -18.64
N PHE A 426 -3.85 26.77 -17.53
CA PHE A 426 -2.52 27.22 -17.15
C PHE A 426 -1.54 26.07 -17.38
N ARG A 427 -0.72 26.20 -18.44
CA ARG A 427 0.20 25.14 -18.84
C ARG A 427 1.34 24.99 -17.85
N SER A 428 1.74 23.75 -17.57
CA SER A 428 2.94 23.49 -16.76
C SER A 428 4.23 23.63 -17.59
N GLU A 429 5.17 24.41 -17.08
CA GLU A 429 6.52 24.54 -17.63
C GLU A 429 7.52 23.60 -16.94
N GLY A 430 7.05 22.77 -16.00
CA GLY A 430 7.84 21.81 -15.22
C GLY A 430 8.38 22.35 -13.90
N ASP A 431 8.38 23.67 -13.71
CA ASP A 431 8.81 24.35 -12.48
C ASP A 431 7.88 25.50 -12.06
N ARG A 432 6.82 25.78 -12.85
CA ARG A 432 5.79 26.80 -12.63
C ARG A 432 4.64 26.59 -13.61
N PHE A 433 3.52 27.28 -13.39
CA PHE A 433 2.47 27.40 -14.40
C PHE A 433 2.55 28.72 -15.16
N GLN A 434 2.17 28.71 -16.43
CA GLN A 434 2.08 29.92 -17.25
C GLN A 434 1.10 30.93 -16.66
N SER A 435 1.54 32.18 -16.49
CA SER A 435 0.70 33.25 -15.93
C SER A 435 -0.29 33.86 -16.93
N ASN A 436 -0.19 33.52 -18.22
CA ASN A 436 -1.13 33.94 -19.26
C ASN A 436 -1.93 32.72 -19.75
N PRO A 437 -3.09 32.42 -19.14
CA PRO A 437 -3.83 31.21 -19.46
C PRO A 437 -4.45 31.26 -20.85
N GLN A 438 -4.50 30.10 -21.51
CA GLN A 438 -5.44 29.90 -22.62
C GLN A 438 -6.85 29.99 -22.06
N THR A 439 -7.69 30.84 -22.66
CA THR A 439 -9.07 31.05 -22.21
C THR A 439 -10.04 30.61 -23.29
N VAL A 440 -10.99 29.74 -22.93
CA VAL A 440 -12.10 29.30 -23.78
C VAL A 440 -13.39 29.83 -23.20
N ILE A 441 -14.09 30.70 -23.91
CA ILE A 441 -15.38 31.25 -23.47
C ILE A 441 -16.48 30.29 -23.92
N PHE A 442 -17.38 29.96 -23.01
CA PHE A 442 -18.51 29.09 -23.35
C PHE A 442 -19.52 29.80 -24.27
N PRO A 443 -20.12 29.10 -25.25
CA PRO A 443 -21.28 29.61 -26.00
C PRO A 443 -22.43 29.99 -25.07
N ASP A 444 -23.28 30.96 -25.46
CA ASP A 444 -24.42 31.39 -24.64
C ASP A 444 -25.30 30.21 -24.19
N ALA A 445 -25.57 29.24 -25.09
CA ALA A 445 -26.36 28.06 -24.75
C ALA A 445 -25.76 27.21 -23.60
N VAL A 446 -24.42 27.09 -23.55
CA VAL A 446 -23.72 26.38 -22.47
C VAL A 446 -23.73 27.21 -21.19
N ARG A 447 -23.53 28.52 -21.30
CA ARG A 447 -23.62 29.45 -20.15
C ARG A 447 -25.02 29.48 -19.56
N ASP A 448 -26.07 29.49 -20.39
CA ASP A 448 -27.46 29.45 -19.98
C ASP A 448 -27.77 28.14 -19.24
N MET A 449 -27.23 27.02 -19.71
CA MET A 449 -27.35 25.73 -19.03
C MET A 449 -26.64 25.73 -17.66
N LEU A 450 -25.42 26.27 -17.58
CA LEU A 450 -24.65 26.37 -16.34
C LEU A 450 -25.18 27.44 -15.36
N SER A 451 -25.91 28.45 -15.85
CA SER A 451 -26.45 29.57 -15.06
C SER A 451 -27.96 29.48 -14.77
N GLY A 452 -28.64 28.44 -15.27
CA GLY A 452 -30.09 28.26 -15.16
C GLY A 452 -30.64 28.20 -13.73
N LYS A 453 -31.98 28.26 -13.61
CA LYS A 453 -32.75 28.37 -12.34
C LYS A 453 -32.49 27.28 -11.28
N HIS A 454 -31.71 26.24 -11.60
CA HIS A 454 -31.38 25.12 -10.73
C HIS A 454 -29.89 24.72 -10.86
N PRO A 455 -28.95 25.49 -10.29
CA PRO A 455 -27.50 25.27 -10.43
C PRO A 455 -26.99 23.91 -9.91
N ASN A 456 -27.82 23.17 -9.16
CA ASN A 456 -27.47 21.85 -8.61
C ASN A 456 -27.83 20.69 -9.55
N SER A 457 -28.44 20.95 -10.72
CA SER A 457 -28.88 19.93 -11.68
C SER A 457 -27.91 19.71 -12.84
N VAL A 458 -26.90 20.59 -12.98
CA VAL A 458 -25.88 20.50 -14.02
C VAL A 458 -24.51 20.33 -13.39
N PHE A 459 -23.86 19.19 -13.61
CA PHE A 459 -22.47 19.01 -13.24
C PHE A 459 -21.63 18.71 -14.48
N TRP A 460 -20.32 18.91 -14.35
CA TRP A 460 -19.42 18.68 -15.45
C TRP A 460 -18.11 18.05 -14.99
N ARG A 461 -17.46 17.35 -15.91
CA ARG A 461 -16.19 16.65 -15.69
C ARG A 461 -15.34 16.68 -16.96
N VAL A 462 -14.06 16.32 -16.83
CA VAL A 462 -13.15 16.20 -17.97
C VAL A 462 -12.67 14.76 -18.07
N GLY A 463 -12.92 14.14 -19.21
CA GLY A 463 -12.47 12.78 -19.52
C GLY A 463 -11.63 12.75 -20.79
N LYS A 464 -11.18 11.56 -21.17
CA LYS A 464 -10.47 11.28 -22.42
C LYS A 464 -11.37 10.48 -23.35
N GLN A 465 -11.35 10.82 -24.63
CA GLN A 465 -12.05 10.10 -25.69
C GLN A 465 -11.05 9.60 -26.74
N LYS A 466 -11.51 8.93 -27.79
CA LYS A 466 -10.66 8.29 -28.82
C LYS A 466 -9.64 9.24 -29.47
N SER A 467 -9.92 10.54 -29.51
CA SER A 467 -8.99 11.56 -30.00
C SER A 467 -7.75 11.73 -29.12
N GLY A 468 -7.76 11.17 -27.91
CA GLY A 468 -6.76 11.34 -26.86
C GLY A 468 -6.84 12.69 -26.15
N LYS A 469 -7.69 13.61 -26.62
CA LYS A 469 -7.84 14.95 -26.05
C LYS A 469 -8.84 14.97 -24.89
N PRO A 470 -8.70 15.95 -23.98
CA PRO A 470 -9.71 16.21 -22.97
C PRO A 470 -11.07 16.57 -23.57
N VAL A 471 -12.11 15.94 -23.06
CA VAL A 471 -13.50 16.18 -23.39
C VAL A 471 -14.23 16.64 -22.13
N LEU A 472 -14.85 17.82 -22.21
CA LEU A 472 -15.75 18.35 -21.20
C LEU A 472 -17.11 17.65 -21.33
N LEU A 473 -17.46 16.90 -20.30
CA LEU A 473 -18.77 16.31 -20.11
C LEU A 473 -19.66 17.30 -19.37
N LEU A 474 -20.82 17.65 -19.93
CA LEU A 474 -21.88 18.37 -19.22
C LEU A 474 -23.06 17.41 -19.00
N TRP A 475 -23.52 17.31 -17.76
CA TRP A 475 -24.64 16.45 -17.37
C TRP A 475 -25.82 17.33 -16.99
N ASP A 476 -26.83 17.41 -17.86
CA ASP A 476 -28.08 18.14 -17.58
C ASP A 476 -29.16 17.16 -17.14
N GLN A 477 -29.32 17.09 -15.81
CA GLN A 477 -30.24 16.17 -15.19
C GLN A 477 -31.71 16.53 -15.43
N GLU A 478 -32.06 17.82 -15.43
CA GLU A 478 -33.45 18.26 -15.58
C GLU A 478 -34.00 17.87 -16.95
N ASN A 479 -33.17 18.02 -17.98
CA ASN A 479 -33.52 17.65 -19.34
C ASN A 479 -33.14 16.20 -19.71
N HIS A 480 -32.61 15.43 -18.75
CA HIS A 480 -32.12 14.06 -18.93
C HIS A 480 -31.16 13.93 -20.13
N LYS A 481 -30.28 14.91 -20.31
CA LYS A 481 -29.40 15.02 -21.47
C LYS A 481 -27.96 15.31 -21.08
N GLY A 482 -27.06 14.45 -21.49
CA GLY A 482 -25.63 14.67 -21.43
C GLY A 482 -25.11 15.27 -22.73
N LEU A 483 -24.07 16.09 -22.63
CA LEU A 483 -23.37 16.72 -23.74
C LEU A 483 -21.87 16.50 -23.59
N THR A 484 -21.19 16.21 -24.68
CA THR A 484 -19.73 16.15 -24.73
C THR A 484 -19.20 17.29 -25.57
N PHE A 485 -18.13 17.92 -25.10
CA PHE A 485 -17.47 18.98 -25.81
C PHE A 485 -15.96 18.77 -25.84
N GLU A 486 -15.35 18.96 -26.99
CA GLU A 486 -13.89 18.93 -27.14
C GLU A 486 -13.35 20.36 -27.03
N LEU A 487 -12.26 20.54 -26.26
CA LEU A 487 -11.53 21.79 -26.24
C LEU A 487 -10.60 21.86 -27.45
N GLU A 488 -10.85 22.81 -28.36
CA GLU A 488 -10.01 23.06 -29.52
C GLU A 488 -9.50 24.49 -29.55
N LYS A 489 -8.21 24.69 -29.28
CA LYS A 489 -7.58 26.02 -29.21
C LYS A 489 -8.44 26.95 -28.32
N ASN A 490 -9.12 27.94 -28.90
CA ASN A 490 -9.90 28.90 -28.13
C ASN A 490 -11.42 28.64 -28.18
N HIS A 491 -11.84 27.46 -28.64
CA HIS A 491 -13.23 27.13 -28.90
C HIS A 491 -13.63 25.83 -28.20
N LEU A 492 -14.90 25.78 -27.81
CA LEU A 492 -15.56 24.58 -27.34
C LEU A 492 -16.42 24.03 -28.49
N ILE A 493 -16.20 22.76 -28.88
CA ILE A 493 -16.95 22.12 -29.96
C ILE A 493 -17.82 21.02 -29.38
N GLU A 494 -19.15 21.14 -29.53
CA GLU A 494 -20.08 20.07 -29.16
C GLU A 494 -19.82 18.84 -30.06
N LYS A 495 -19.60 17.69 -29.43
CA LYS A 495 -19.25 16.43 -30.10
C LYS A 495 -20.44 15.50 -30.19
N ALA A 496 -21.14 15.29 -29.07
CA ALA A 496 -22.34 14.48 -29.05
C ALA A 496 -23.29 14.87 -27.92
N THR A 497 -24.50 14.31 -28.03
CA THR A 497 -25.50 14.30 -26.98
C THR A 497 -25.81 12.85 -26.60
N PHE A 498 -25.97 12.56 -25.33
CA PHE A 498 -26.33 11.21 -24.87
C PHE A 498 -27.48 11.28 -23.86
N PRO A 499 -28.34 10.25 -23.80
CA PRO A 499 -29.39 10.21 -22.81
C PRO A 499 -28.78 9.98 -21.42
N ILE A 500 -29.22 10.76 -20.45
CA ILE A 500 -28.93 10.49 -19.05
C ILE A 500 -30.04 9.58 -18.52
N PRO A 501 -29.71 8.47 -17.83
CA PRO A 501 -30.73 7.65 -17.19
C PRO A 501 -31.51 8.49 -16.15
N PRO A 502 -32.79 8.20 -15.90
CA PRO A 502 -33.58 8.84 -14.85
C PRO A 502 -33.17 8.31 -13.46
N ILE A 503 -31.87 8.29 -13.17
CA ILE A 503 -31.34 8.09 -11.83
C ILE A 503 -31.74 9.35 -11.06
N PRO A 504 -32.50 9.24 -9.95
CA PRO A 504 -33.00 10.41 -9.24
C PRO A 504 -31.82 11.27 -8.81
N PRO A 505 -31.76 12.57 -9.14
CA PRO A 505 -30.78 13.46 -8.56
C PRO A 505 -31.27 13.81 -7.17
N ASP A 506 -31.10 12.91 -6.22
CA ASP A 506 -30.96 13.36 -4.86
C ASP A 506 -29.50 13.78 -4.64
N GLU A 507 -29.24 14.50 -3.57
CA GLU A 507 -27.91 14.99 -3.19
C GLU A 507 -26.90 13.84 -2.90
N GLN A 508 -27.27 12.57 -3.14
CA GLN A 508 -26.50 11.38 -2.77
C GLN A 508 -25.89 10.63 -3.96
N ASN A 509 -26.11 11.09 -5.21
CA ASN A 509 -25.37 10.56 -6.36
C ASN A 509 -23.99 11.21 -6.47
N GLN A 510 -22.96 10.39 -6.50
CA GLN A 510 -21.59 10.81 -6.76
C GLN A 510 -21.18 10.34 -8.15
N VAL A 511 -20.60 11.26 -8.94
CA VAL A 511 -20.17 10.98 -10.31
C VAL A 511 -18.67 11.12 -10.47
N PHE A 512 -18.07 10.03 -10.92
CA PHE A 512 -16.65 9.83 -11.15
C PHE A 512 -16.43 9.47 -12.63
N LEU A 513 -15.17 9.63 -13.06
CA LEU A 513 -14.71 9.27 -14.39
C LEU A 513 -13.49 8.37 -14.27
N GLY A 514 -13.36 7.39 -15.16
CA GLY A 514 -12.23 6.47 -15.23
C GLY A 514 -12.39 5.51 -16.40
N ASP A 515 -11.30 4.88 -16.85
CA ASP A 515 -11.36 3.80 -17.83
C ASP A 515 -11.53 2.47 -17.09
N VAL A 516 -12.78 2.02 -16.91
CA VAL A 516 -13.09 0.78 -16.18
C VAL A 516 -13.23 -0.40 -17.13
N THR A 517 -13.32 -0.16 -18.45
CA THR A 517 -13.46 -1.18 -19.49
C THR A 517 -12.11 -1.60 -20.10
N GLY A 518 -11.09 -0.75 -20.02
CA GLY A 518 -9.76 -0.96 -20.57
C GLY A 518 -9.66 -0.65 -22.07
N ASP A 519 -10.61 0.09 -22.62
CA ASP A 519 -10.65 0.41 -24.06
C ASP A 519 -9.97 1.75 -24.40
N GLY A 520 -9.43 2.45 -23.39
CA GLY A 520 -8.77 3.75 -23.50
C GLY A 520 -9.73 4.93 -23.56
N LEU A 521 -11.05 4.71 -23.45
CA LEU A 521 -12.07 5.73 -23.34
C LEU A 521 -12.46 5.92 -21.88
N THR A 522 -12.80 7.16 -21.52
CA THR A 522 -13.31 7.43 -20.18
C THR A 522 -14.76 7.03 -20.07
N ASP A 523 -15.05 6.16 -19.11
CA ASP A 523 -16.39 5.75 -18.68
C ASP A 523 -16.94 6.71 -17.62
N ILE A 524 -18.27 6.73 -17.45
CA ILE A 524 -18.94 7.43 -16.34
C ILE A 524 -19.34 6.42 -15.28
N ILE A 525 -18.92 6.67 -14.04
CA ILE A 525 -19.25 5.86 -12.88
C ILE A 525 -20.13 6.68 -11.94
N ILE A 526 -21.30 6.15 -11.62
CA ILE A 526 -22.29 6.80 -10.76
C ILE A 526 -22.50 5.91 -9.54
N HIS A 527 -22.30 6.45 -8.34
CA HIS A 527 -22.58 5.75 -7.10
C HIS A 527 -23.69 6.46 -6.34
N ASN A 528 -24.66 5.69 -5.84
CA ASN A 528 -25.76 6.24 -5.03
C ASN A 528 -25.69 5.66 -3.62
N ASP A 529 -25.46 6.53 -2.64
CA ASP A 529 -25.29 6.12 -1.23
C ASP A 529 -26.60 5.59 -0.60
N THR A 530 -27.78 5.85 -1.18
CA THR A 530 -29.07 5.34 -0.67
C THR A 530 -29.34 3.89 -1.08
N SER A 531 -29.11 3.56 -2.35
CA SER A 531 -29.32 2.23 -2.93
C SER A 531 -28.07 1.35 -2.86
N ASN A 532 -26.91 1.94 -2.55
CA ASN A 532 -25.60 1.32 -2.56
C ASN A 532 -25.15 0.77 -3.92
N GLN A 533 -25.82 1.17 -5.00
CA GLN A 533 -25.52 0.70 -6.35
C GLN A 533 -24.47 1.60 -7.01
N THR A 534 -23.59 0.96 -7.79
CA THR A 534 -22.64 1.61 -8.70
C THR A 534 -23.03 1.26 -10.12
N TRP A 535 -23.42 2.27 -10.89
CA TRP A 535 -23.70 2.16 -12.32
C TRP A 535 -22.50 2.62 -13.15
N VAL A 536 -22.33 1.97 -14.29
CA VAL A 536 -21.34 2.35 -15.30
C VAL A 536 -22.06 2.66 -16.60
N MET A 537 -21.72 3.79 -17.20
CA MET A 537 -22.01 4.10 -18.60
C MET A 537 -20.71 4.06 -19.37
N GLN A 538 -20.56 3.07 -20.23
CA GLN A 538 -19.34 2.86 -20.99
C GLN A 538 -19.11 4.02 -21.98
N GLY A 539 -17.87 4.45 -22.11
CA GLY A 539 -17.44 5.40 -23.11
C GLY A 539 -17.65 4.83 -24.50
N GLU A 540 -18.29 5.59 -25.37
CA GLU A 540 -18.39 5.28 -26.79
C GLU A 540 -17.86 6.49 -27.57
N ASN A 541 -17.52 6.34 -28.85
CA ASN A 541 -16.91 7.41 -29.64
C ASN A 541 -17.65 8.77 -29.54
N ASP A 542 -17.13 9.66 -28.69
CA ASP A 542 -17.71 10.96 -28.29
C ASP A 542 -19.05 10.90 -27.52
N SER A 543 -19.55 9.72 -27.15
CA SER A 543 -20.84 9.50 -26.49
C SER A 543 -20.73 8.48 -25.34
N TYR A 544 -21.87 8.03 -24.81
CA TYR A 544 -21.93 7.06 -23.72
C TYR A 544 -23.05 6.05 -23.93
N GLY A 545 -22.76 4.81 -23.58
CA GLY A 545 -23.71 3.70 -23.60
C GLY A 545 -24.81 3.82 -22.54
N LYS A 546 -25.57 2.75 -22.35
CA LYS A 546 -26.59 2.68 -21.29
C LYS A 546 -25.93 2.52 -19.93
N ALA A 547 -26.61 3.01 -18.89
CA ALA A 547 -26.20 2.78 -17.51
C ALA A 547 -26.55 1.35 -17.07
N GLU A 548 -25.56 0.63 -16.56
CA GLU A 548 -25.68 -0.73 -16.06
C GLU A 548 -25.13 -0.82 -14.64
N VAL A 549 -25.82 -1.54 -13.74
CA VAL A 549 -25.30 -1.80 -12.39
C VAL A 549 -24.17 -2.81 -12.49
N TRP A 550 -22.96 -2.40 -12.11
CA TRP A 550 -21.78 -3.26 -12.09
C TRP A 550 -21.42 -3.74 -10.69
N TYR A 551 -21.90 -3.05 -9.65
CA TYR A 551 -21.60 -3.39 -8.27
C TYR A 551 -22.66 -2.86 -7.30
N GLU A 552 -22.81 -3.56 -6.17
CA GLU A 552 -23.64 -3.13 -5.04
C GLU A 552 -22.79 -3.24 -3.77
N THR A 553 -22.49 -2.10 -3.13
CA THR A 553 -21.68 -2.09 -1.91
C THR A 553 -22.51 -2.52 -0.71
N GLN A 554 -21.86 -3.15 0.27
CA GLN A 554 -22.52 -3.50 1.54
C GLN A 554 -22.29 -2.44 2.60
N HIS A 555 -21.14 -1.76 2.57
CA HIS A 555 -20.70 -0.82 3.60
C HIS A 555 -19.72 0.21 3.03
N GLY A 556 -19.68 1.39 3.67
CA GLY A 556 -18.79 2.48 3.29
C GLY A 556 -19.30 3.27 2.09
N ASN A 557 -18.73 4.45 1.89
CA ASN A 557 -19.06 5.31 0.75
C ASN A 557 -17.95 5.20 -0.29
N LEU A 558 -18.30 5.29 -1.57
CA LEU A 558 -17.31 5.44 -2.62
C LEU A 558 -16.60 6.79 -2.44
N VAL A 559 -15.28 6.79 -2.34
CA VAL A 559 -14.51 8.03 -2.09
C VAL A 559 -13.57 8.41 -3.22
N ALA A 560 -13.12 7.44 -4.02
CA ALA A 560 -12.22 7.66 -5.14
C ALA A 560 -12.32 6.54 -6.18
N ILE A 561 -11.84 6.84 -7.40
CA ILE A 561 -11.60 5.90 -8.48
C ILE A 561 -10.19 6.15 -9.01
N ALA A 562 -9.39 5.09 -9.14
CA ALA A 562 -8.04 5.10 -9.68
C ALA A 562 -7.57 3.66 -9.93
N ASP A 563 -6.45 3.45 -10.63
CA ASP A 563 -5.87 2.11 -10.78
C ASP A 563 -5.11 1.72 -9.50
N PHE A 564 -5.73 0.94 -8.61
CA PHE A 564 -5.13 0.55 -7.34
C PHE A 564 -4.29 -0.73 -7.42
N ASN A 565 -4.42 -1.48 -8.51
CA ASN A 565 -3.82 -2.80 -8.66
C ASN A 565 -2.73 -2.86 -9.76
N GLY A 566 -2.65 -1.84 -10.62
CA GLY A 566 -1.66 -1.67 -11.68
C GLY A 566 -2.02 -2.37 -12.99
N ASP A 567 -3.26 -2.80 -13.19
CA ASP A 567 -3.71 -3.48 -14.41
C ASP A 567 -4.12 -2.52 -15.55
N GLY A 568 -4.06 -1.21 -15.30
CA GLY A 568 -4.44 -0.16 -16.23
C GLY A 568 -5.94 0.17 -16.21
N LEU A 569 -6.74 -0.52 -15.38
CA LEU A 569 -8.16 -0.24 -15.20
C LEU A 569 -8.39 0.64 -13.97
N SER A 570 -9.42 1.47 -14.06
CA SER A 570 -9.91 2.25 -12.93
C SER A 570 -10.71 1.36 -11.96
N ASP A 571 -10.25 1.29 -10.71
CA ASP A 571 -10.84 0.54 -9.62
C ASP A 571 -11.63 1.46 -8.66
N LEU A 572 -12.43 0.88 -7.76
CA LEU A 572 -13.21 1.63 -6.76
C LEU A 572 -12.56 1.56 -5.38
N LEU A 573 -12.51 2.69 -4.67
CA LEU A 573 -12.12 2.76 -3.26
C LEU A 573 -13.28 3.19 -2.38
N PHE A 574 -13.72 2.30 -1.49
CA PHE A 574 -14.72 2.56 -0.47
C PHE A 574 -14.08 2.82 0.90
N HIS A 575 -14.67 3.74 1.66
CA HIS A 575 -14.23 4.05 3.02
C HIS A 575 -15.42 4.13 4.00
N ASP A 576 -15.33 3.36 5.08
CA ASP A 576 -16.21 3.48 6.25
C ASP A 576 -15.54 4.40 7.28
N GLN A 577 -15.88 5.69 7.23
CA GLN A 577 -15.28 6.70 8.10
C GLN A 577 -15.48 6.42 9.60
N ALA A 578 -16.59 5.79 9.99
CA ALA A 578 -16.88 5.50 11.39
C ALA A 578 -15.91 4.44 11.95
N LYS A 579 -15.55 3.46 11.11
CA LYS A 579 -14.62 2.38 11.45
C LYS A 579 -13.18 2.62 10.97
N ALA A 580 -12.95 3.64 10.15
CA ALA A 580 -11.71 3.90 9.42
C ALA A 580 -11.25 2.70 8.56
N LEU A 581 -12.21 1.93 8.04
CA LEU A 581 -11.95 0.74 7.22
C LEU A 581 -12.08 1.08 5.74
N TRP A 582 -11.20 0.49 4.95
CA TRP A 582 -11.09 0.72 3.52
C TRP A 582 -11.31 -0.58 2.76
N GLN A 583 -11.80 -0.45 1.53
CA GLN A 583 -12.06 -1.58 0.65
C GLN A 583 -11.78 -1.18 -0.80
N THR A 584 -10.88 -1.89 -1.46
CA THR A 584 -10.74 -1.81 -2.93
C THR A 584 -11.69 -2.81 -3.59
N VAL A 585 -12.26 -2.41 -4.74
CA VAL A 585 -13.09 -3.25 -5.59
C VAL A 585 -12.56 -3.09 -7.01
N HIS A 586 -11.95 -4.14 -7.54
CA HIS A 586 -11.18 -4.06 -8.78
C HIS A 586 -12.10 -4.22 -9.99
N SER A 587 -11.84 -3.47 -11.05
CA SER A 587 -12.52 -3.71 -12.32
C SER A 587 -12.06 -5.01 -12.96
N THR A 588 -12.92 -5.63 -13.75
CA THR A 588 -12.61 -6.79 -14.60
C THR A 588 -12.85 -6.48 -16.07
N GLY A 589 -13.03 -5.19 -16.41
CA GLY A 589 -13.41 -4.72 -17.75
C GLY A 589 -14.90 -4.83 -18.06
N SER A 590 -15.69 -5.51 -17.22
CA SER A 590 -17.14 -5.73 -17.44
C SER A 590 -18.01 -5.73 -16.17
N GLN A 591 -17.38 -5.82 -15.00
CA GLN A 591 -17.99 -5.76 -13.68
C GLN A 591 -16.91 -5.44 -12.65
N PHE A 592 -17.29 -5.11 -11.42
CA PHE A 592 -16.33 -4.96 -10.32
C PHE A 592 -16.31 -6.19 -9.41
N ALA A 593 -15.10 -6.60 -9.00
CA ALA A 593 -14.85 -7.71 -8.09
C ALA A 593 -14.25 -7.17 -6.79
N LYS A 594 -14.94 -7.42 -5.67
CA LYS A 594 -14.48 -7.00 -4.35
C LYS A 594 -13.22 -7.77 -3.95
N MET A 595 -12.21 -7.06 -3.46
CA MET A 595 -11.07 -7.72 -2.80
C MET A 595 -11.53 -8.41 -1.50
N PRO A 596 -11.07 -9.64 -1.22
CA PRO A 596 -11.58 -10.41 -0.08
C PRO A 596 -11.39 -9.71 1.27
N ALA A 597 -10.27 -9.02 1.46
CA ALA A 597 -9.94 -8.34 2.70
C ALA A 597 -10.23 -6.84 2.61
N SER A 598 -10.96 -6.32 3.60
CA SER A 598 -10.92 -4.90 3.96
C SER A 598 -9.68 -4.63 4.82
N PHE A 599 -9.20 -3.39 4.83
CA PHE A 599 -7.99 -3.01 5.54
C PHE A 599 -8.18 -1.78 6.43
N GLY A 600 -7.25 -1.54 7.36
CA GLY A 600 -7.37 -0.57 8.44
C GLY A 600 -7.69 -1.21 9.81
N PRO A 601 -8.04 -0.41 10.84
CA PRO A 601 -8.36 1.01 10.77
C PRO A 601 -7.15 1.89 10.43
N TRP A 602 -7.31 2.84 9.51
CA TRP A 602 -6.30 3.86 9.22
C TRP A 602 -6.94 5.17 8.74
N GLY A 603 -6.35 6.31 9.09
CA GLY A 603 -6.81 7.62 8.62
C GLY A 603 -8.04 8.11 9.37
N ARG A 604 -8.14 7.84 10.69
CA ARG A 604 -9.31 8.23 11.48
C ARG A 604 -9.30 9.73 11.79
N VAL A 605 -9.93 10.50 10.91
CA VAL A 605 -9.92 11.98 10.97
C VAL A 605 -11.33 12.55 10.90
N GLU A 606 -11.65 13.45 11.83
CA GLU A 606 -12.88 14.24 11.77
C GLU A 606 -12.80 15.20 10.58
N ALA A 607 -13.82 15.15 9.70
CA ALA A 607 -13.84 15.87 8.43
C ALA A 607 -12.58 15.61 7.55
N GLY A 608 -11.98 14.43 7.67
CA GLY A 608 -10.87 14.00 6.83
C GLY A 608 -11.26 13.92 5.36
N ILE A 609 -10.34 14.31 4.48
CA ILE A 609 -10.55 14.31 3.03
C ILE A 609 -9.66 13.22 2.41
N PRO A 610 -10.23 12.14 1.85
CA PRO A 610 -9.44 11.13 1.16
C PRO A 610 -8.86 11.72 -0.14
N MET A 611 -7.60 11.40 -0.41
CA MET A 611 -6.87 11.75 -1.63
C MET A 611 -6.26 10.48 -2.24
N VAL A 612 -6.06 10.49 -3.54
CA VAL A 612 -5.41 9.40 -4.29
C VAL A 612 -4.49 9.98 -5.36
N GLY A 613 -3.45 9.24 -5.72
CA GLY A 613 -2.47 9.58 -6.75
C GLY A 613 -1.30 8.60 -6.73
N ASP A 614 -0.58 8.45 -7.84
CA ASP A 614 0.64 7.62 -7.88
C ASP A 614 1.83 8.45 -7.37
N TRP A 615 2.02 8.49 -6.05
CA TRP A 615 2.98 9.39 -5.42
C TRP A 615 4.38 8.78 -5.29
N ASP A 616 4.52 7.46 -5.43
CA ASP A 616 5.81 6.77 -5.44
C ASP A 616 6.26 6.27 -6.82
N GLY A 617 5.44 6.46 -7.86
CA GLY A 617 5.75 6.19 -9.26
C GLY A 617 5.74 4.70 -9.60
N ASN A 618 5.02 3.89 -8.84
CA ASN A 618 4.98 2.45 -9.02
C ASN A 618 3.92 1.99 -10.04
N GLY A 619 3.16 2.93 -10.62
CA GLY A 619 2.10 2.67 -11.58
C GLY A 619 0.76 2.31 -10.94
N LYS A 620 0.66 2.39 -9.61
CA LYS A 620 -0.58 2.18 -8.84
C LYS A 620 -0.89 3.43 -8.05
N ALA A 621 -2.17 3.70 -7.88
CA ALA A 621 -2.62 4.78 -7.04
C ALA A 621 -2.38 4.47 -5.56
N ASP A 622 -1.78 5.41 -4.85
CA ASP A 622 -1.68 5.44 -3.40
C ASP A 622 -2.92 6.10 -2.78
N ILE A 623 -3.04 6.01 -1.46
CA ILE A 623 -4.13 6.63 -0.72
C ILE A 623 -3.62 7.58 0.36
N GLY A 624 -4.38 8.65 0.59
CA GLY A 624 -4.05 9.69 1.55
C GLY A 624 -5.27 10.14 2.34
N MET A 625 -5.05 10.62 3.55
CA MET A 625 -6.05 11.26 4.39
C MET A 625 -5.59 12.67 4.78
N TYR A 626 -6.23 13.69 4.21
CA TYR A 626 -5.95 15.08 4.54
C TYR A 626 -6.75 15.56 5.76
N HIS A 627 -6.05 16.23 6.66
CA HIS A 627 -6.53 16.81 7.90
C HIS A 627 -6.70 18.33 7.74
N PRO A 628 -7.89 18.83 7.37
CA PRO A 628 -8.07 20.24 7.02
C PRO A 628 -7.65 21.21 8.12
N PHE A 629 -8.01 20.94 9.37
CA PHE A 629 -7.68 21.83 10.49
C PHE A 629 -6.19 21.84 10.85
N LYS A 630 -5.43 20.81 10.47
CA LYS A 630 -3.99 20.71 10.74
C LYS A 630 -3.13 21.10 9.54
N GLY A 631 -3.66 21.08 8.32
CA GLY A 631 -2.86 21.24 7.11
C GLY A 631 -1.86 20.10 6.95
N ILE A 632 -2.32 18.86 7.13
CA ILE A 632 -1.47 17.67 7.07
C ILE A 632 -2.15 16.62 6.21
N LEU A 633 -1.40 15.97 5.32
CA LEU A 633 -1.82 14.79 4.58
C LEU A 633 -1.02 13.58 5.07
N ASP A 634 -1.71 12.61 5.66
CA ASP A 634 -1.11 11.31 5.99
C ASP A 634 -1.26 10.38 4.79
N VAL A 635 -0.15 9.83 4.31
CA VAL A 635 -0.06 9.00 3.10
C VAL A 635 0.15 7.53 3.48
N SER A 636 -0.53 6.64 2.76
CA SER A 636 -0.33 5.20 2.80
C SER A 636 -0.06 4.71 1.38
N LEU A 637 1.14 4.17 1.16
CA LEU A 637 1.61 3.74 -0.15
C LEU A 637 1.12 2.34 -0.47
N SER A 638 0.82 2.12 -1.74
CA SER A 638 0.67 0.82 -2.37
C SER A 638 2.03 0.09 -2.44
N PHE A 639 2.05 -1.17 -2.89
CA PHE A 639 3.31 -1.91 -3.05
C PHE A 639 3.82 -1.87 -4.48
N GLN A 640 5.14 -1.77 -4.56
CA GLN A 640 5.91 -1.99 -5.77
C GLN A 640 5.96 -3.49 -6.06
N ASP A 641 5.14 -3.96 -6.99
CA ASP A 641 5.20 -5.36 -7.47
C ASP A 641 6.33 -5.57 -8.50
#